data_AF-A0A1F3B4F5-F1
#
_entry.id   AF-A0A1F3B4F5-F1
#
_cell.length_a   1.000
_cell.length_b   1.000
_cell.length_c   1.000
_cell.angle_alpha   90.00
_cell.angle_beta   90.00
_cell.angle_gamma   90.00
#
_symmetry.space_group_name_H-M   'P 1'
#
loop_
_entity.id
_entity.type
_entity.pdbx_description
1 polymer ?
#
loop_
_entity_poly.entity_id
_entity_poly.type
_entity_poly.pdbx_seq_one_letter_code
_entity_poly.pdbx_strand_id
1 'polypeptide(L)'
;MTLRVIAAISIAICSFAAVTQDPPGCVTHPCTTTVRCAIDTASGSEITEVRNAVNSGWRGDTIKLEAGCTFNFGSTPLTFSSVSGTSGYLTLTSIEDSRLPQDGTRVTPAYMGVMPWLTSSGGTTVFIVGGSSQRADHVKLRGLWLRGAGPVVRIGTQGTFNAQTPTTNNHQPDDAVIQHCIFTHRNNWLSGTGGNSQSQFIHSHPRTIAVIRDSWLAGAMALSGEKQAIWLNNSTGLTIVENNYIANVDGENIMAGGTGTSIGPVGPSAMIVNNSFINHPERQRFYVWRPSTYVFKGNIWRDSVPAPDNRTYEAQNSGLTSSSEPSWPTTINGLVVDGGITWRLVHTDNGKHIVKNQLEFKNARDVTVRYNSFRYHFVNADQDQLFDNKLANCGNNSGSPCQCVPYFSGRVNTSSATVSWVSGDYLPVNRVPRDKYNQPGNAIIINGTTYTVSSYTSSTQLTLTGSAGTQSNVTYKYGDEHLVNEVTGPPCVPSWNRNIVFEHNVLSDATHAVNFIQMDNAIDSFTGGFTLRNNLIYDMDRDTWGKIGTDDGNPGILWWTYMMPRIRIENNTAVRLISGAYATFFFENNRGGAPLTVIGGDTTFRNNIFHKIAGEGVAGRNGTTAEAAMQYNLCNGSCATDQIGRNIIAGVNLANYDAHGTNYNLCPSAAACTVNMDYSDGGYGKLFEDYAGERWKIRPAHYAQGGGLFGKSIGANWDLLPIIQGLSITPTDDKALFRYRVSGSAREIPCSIEVSTARDMDWANGIADLSPVSYLRPDTDHHDRSFVDGLGRVLIIGKNSPLSASSTYWYRLHCGGALKEGSFTTLAALTSTATINEVFKAPSTDDYALEYGTYTRSTDTFSDTTATTSCSSGAQCSISFTANRGDIYGWRWVRSSDGEVGPVHMKAIQ
;
A
#
# COMPACT_ATOMS: atom_id res chain seq x y z
N MET A 1 -40.96 -7.80 51.45
CA MET A 1 -42.00 -8.43 50.62
C MET A 1 -42.71 -7.29 49.90
N THR A 2 -42.27 -6.94 48.69
CA THR A 2 -42.76 -5.76 47.97
C THR A 2 -43.11 -6.19 46.56
N LEU A 3 -44.42 -6.25 46.29
CA LEU A 3 -45.03 -6.81 45.10
C LEU A 3 -44.84 -5.82 43.92
N ARG A 4 -44.10 -6.22 42.88
CA ARG A 4 -44.03 -5.47 41.61
C ARG A 4 -45.17 -5.92 40.71
N VAL A 5 -46.11 -5.01 40.46
CA VAL A 5 -47.16 -5.14 39.44
C VAL A 5 -46.53 -4.89 38.07
N ILE A 6 -46.55 -5.89 37.19
CA ILE A 6 -46.17 -5.76 35.77
C ILE A 6 -47.42 -5.34 35.01
N ALA A 7 -47.50 -4.07 34.61
CA ALA A 7 -48.47 -3.60 33.63
C ALA A 7 -47.92 -3.88 32.22
N ALA A 8 -48.55 -4.81 31.50
CA ALA A 8 -48.26 -5.08 30.10
C ALA A 8 -48.85 -3.96 29.24
N ILE A 9 -48.01 -3.01 28.81
CA ILE A 9 -48.36 -2.03 27.78
C ILE A 9 -48.14 -2.70 26.43
N SER A 10 -49.22 -3.12 25.77
CA SER A 10 -49.21 -3.50 24.36
C SER A 10 -48.99 -2.24 23.52
N ILE A 11 -47.73 -1.87 23.29
CA ILE A 11 -47.36 -0.88 22.28
C ILE A 11 -47.72 -1.49 20.92
N ALA A 12 -48.71 -0.91 20.24
CA ALA A 12 -48.95 -1.19 18.83
C ALA A 12 -47.70 -0.73 18.06
N ILE A 13 -46.78 -1.66 17.80
CA ILE A 13 -45.64 -1.43 16.93
C ILE A 13 -46.23 -1.20 15.54
N CYS A 14 -46.36 0.08 15.14
CA CYS A 14 -46.62 0.42 13.76
C CYS A 14 -45.48 -0.21 12.95
N SER A 15 -45.80 -1.25 12.18
CA SER A 15 -44.88 -1.85 11.22
C SER A 15 -44.59 -0.79 10.17
N PHE A 16 -43.54 0.00 10.36
CA PHE A 16 -43.04 0.89 9.32
C PHE A 16 -42.78 0.05 8.07
N ALA A 17 -43.14 0.58 6.91
CA ALA A 17 -42.83 -0.08 5.65
C ALA A 17 -41.32 -0.36 5.62
N ALA A 18 -40.94 -1.62 5.43
CA ALA A 18 -39.54 -2.06 5.35
C ALA A 18 -38.78 -1.37 4.21
N VAL A 19 -39.50 -0.74 3.27
CA VAL A 19 -38.93 0.03 2.17
C VAL A 19 -39.66 1.36 2.02
N THR A 20 -38.89 2.44 1.88
CA THR A 20 -39.41 3.77 1.53
C THR A 20 -38.68 4.30 0.31
N GLN A 21 -39.41 4.89 -0.63
CA GLN A 21 -38.87 5.47 -1.86
C GLN A 21 -39.22 6.96 -1.92
N ASP A 22 -38.27 7.80 -2.30
CA ASP A 22 -38.44 9.24 -2.48
C ASP A 22 -37.87 9.68 -3.85
N PRO A 23 -38.70 10.17 -4.79
CA PRO A 23 -40.15 10.30 -4.66
C PRO A 23 -40.86 8.94 -4.58
N PRO A 24 -42.09 8.87 -4.04
CA PRO A 24 -42.82 7.62 -3.89
C PRO A 24 -42.90 6.81 -5.19
N GLY A 25 -42.55 5.52 -5.13
CA GLY A 25 -42.54 4.64 -6.29
C GLY A 25 -41.38 4.86 -7.27
N CYS A 26 -40.43 5.75 -6.96
CA CYS A 26 -39.36 6.17 -7.87
C CYS A 26 -39.88 6.59 -9.26
N VAL A 27 -41.01 7.31 -9.31
CA VAL A 27 -41.64 7.75 -10.57
C VAL A 27 -40.79 8.74 -11.37
N THR A 28 -39.84 9.42 -10.72
CA THR A 28 -38.84 10.30 -11.34
C THR A 28 -37.48 10.09 -10.70
N HIS A 29 -36.41 10.38 -11.45
CA HIS A 29 -35.02 10.27 -11.00
C HIS A 29 -34.38 11.66 -10.85
N PRO A 30 -33.49 11.88 -9.86
CA PRO A 30 -32.93 10.87 -8.94
C PRO A 30 -33.95 10.40 -7.88
N CYS A 31 -33.91 9.10 -7.58
CA CYS A 31 -34.70 8.47 -6.52
C CYS A 31 -33.80 8.00 -5.36
N THR A 32 -34.30 8.11 -4.13
CA THR A 32 -33.72 7.47 -2.95
C THR A 32 -34.58 6.31 -2.49
N THR A 33 -34.07 5.08 -2.56
CA THR A 33 -34.70 3.89 -1.95
C THR A 33 -34.02 3.59 -0.62
N THR A 34 -34.76 3.56 0.48
CA THR A 34 -34.26 3.15 1.80
C THR A 34 -34.86 1.81 2.19
N VAL A 35 -34.02 0.83 2.51
CA VAL A 35 -34.42 -0.50 2.98
C VAL A 35 -34.03 -0.66 4.45
N ARG A 36 -35.03 -0.85 5.30
CA ARG A 36 -34.89 -1.08 6.74
C ARG A 36 -35.13 -2.54 7.08
N CYS A 37 -34.39 -3.06 8.05
CA CYS A 37 -34.59 -4.41 8.54
C CYS A 37 -35.56 -4.43 9.72
N ALA A 38 -36.47 -5.40 9.74
CA ALA A 38 -37.38 -5.59 10.88
C ALA A 38 -36.66 -6.06 12.16
N ILE A 39 -35.52 -6.74 12.00
CA ILE A 39 -34.61 -7.23 13.06
C ILE A 39 -33.14 -7.08 12.60
N ASP A 40 -32.17 -7.56 13.37
CA ASP A 40 -30.73 -7.45 13.06
C ASP A 40 -30.29 -8.15 11.75
N THR A 41 -31.13 -8.96 11.12
CA THR A 41 -30.86 -9.66 9.86
C THR A 41 -32.00 -9.47 8.88
N ALA A 42 -31.66 -9.06 7.66
CA ALA A 42 -32.61 -8.86 6.58
C ALA A 42 -33.31 -10.18 6.20
N SER A 43 -34.63 -10.12 6.14
CA SER A 43 -35.53 -11.14 5.61
C SER A 43 -35.33 -11.33 4.09
N GLY A 44 -35.83 -12.46 3.57
CA GLY A 44 -35.82 -12.71 2.13
C GLY A 44 -36.56 -11.65 1.30
N SER A 45 -37.62 -11.04 1.86
CA SER A 45 -38.32 -9.91 1.23
C SER A 45 -37.46 -8.66 1.17
N GLU A 46 -36.78 -8.28 2.26
CA GLU A 46 -35.89 -7.11 2.27
C GLU A 46 -34.71 -7.29 1.30
N ILE A 47 -34.14 -8.51 1.22
CA ILE A 47 -33.11 -8.83 0.21
C ILE A 47 -33.65 -8.71 -1.21
N THR A 48 -34.90 -9.12 -1.45
CA THR A 48 -35.55 -8.98 -2.76
C THR A 48 -35.73 -7.51 -3.13
N GLU A 49 -36.08 -6.66 -2.17
CA GLU A 49 -36.23 -5.23 -2.39
C GLU A 49 -34.91 -4.53 -2.73
N VAL A 50 -33.81 -4.91 -2.07
CA VAL A 50 -32.47 -4.42 -2.45
C VAL A 50 -32.14 -4.82 -3.89
N ARG A 51 -32.46 -6.05 -4.31
CA ARG A 51 -32.25 -6.49 -5.70
C ARG A 51 -33.11 -5.70 -6.68
N ASN A 52 -34.39 -5.45 -6.34
CA ASN A 52 -35.29 -4.66 -7.17
C ASN A 52 -34.79 -3.23 -7.34
N ALA A 53 -34.32 -2.60 -6.25
CA ALA A 53 -33.76 -1.26 -6.28
C ALA A 53 -32.49 -1.17 -7.15
N VAL A 54 -31.59 -2.17 -7.06
CA VAL A 54 -30.40 -2.22 -7.93
C VAL A 54 -30.78 -2.45 -9.40
N ASN A 55 -31.71 -3.36 -9.68
CA ASN A 55 -32.12 -3.69 -11.05
C ASN A 55 -32.87 -2.54 -11.75
N SER A 56 -33.58 -1.72 -10.98
CA SER A 56 -34.35 -0.58 -11.50
C SER A 56 -33.64 0.77 -11.36
N GLY A 57 -32.45 0.80 -10.75
CA GLY A 57 -31.74 2.03 -10.42
C GLY A 57 -31.18 2.78 -11.64
N TRP A 58 -31.18 4.11 -11.53
CA TRP A 58 -30.64 5.03 -12.52
C TRP A 58 -29.41 5.77 -11.96
N ARG A 59 -28.60 6.32 -12.86
CA ARG A 59 -27.52 7.24 -12.51
C ARG A 59 -28.11 8.46 -11.81
N GLY A 60 -27.60 8.74 -10.61
CA GLY A 60 -28.13 9.75 -9.70
C GLY A 60 -28.95 9.18 -8.55
N ASP A 61 -29.44 7.94 -8.66
CA ASP A 61 -30.22 7.30 -7.59
C ASP A 61 -29.33 6.88 -6.42
N THR A 62 -29.94 6.81 -5.24
CA THR A 62 -29.30 6.34 -4.00
C THR A 62 -30.12 5.22 -3.35
N ILE A 63 -29.47 4.10 -3.06
CA ILE A 63 -30.02 2.99 -2.29
C ILE A 63 -29.37 3.03 -0.91
N LYS A 64 -30.17 3.21 0.14
CA LYS A 64 -29.71 3.26 1.53
C LYS A 64 -30.15 2.00 2.29
N LEU A 65 -29.22 1.37 3.00
CA LEU A 65 -29.46 0.18 3.81
C LEU A 65 -29.32 0.50 5.30
N GLU A 66 -30.16 -0.12 6.13
CA GLU A 66 -30.12 0.02 7.59
C GLU A 66 -28.73 -0.29 8.17
N ALA A 67 -28.20 0.64 8.96
CA ALA A 67 -26.94 0.43 9.68
C ALA A 67 -27.08 -0.68 10.74
N GLY A 68 -26.04 -1.48 10.94
CA GLY A 68 -26.05 -2.60 11.87
C GLY A 68 -26.84 -3.84 11.39
N CYS A 69 -27.68 -3.72 10.36
CA CYS A 69 -28.39 -4.87 9.81
C CYS A 69 -27.47 -5.76 8.93
N THR A 70 -27.67 -7.06 9.06
CA THR A 70 -27.02 -8.09 8.22
C THR A 70 -27.83 -8.39 6.97
N PHE A 71 -27.28 -8.10 5.78
CA PHE A 71 -27.85 -8.47 4.49
C PHE A 71 -27.09 -9.65 3.89
N ASN A 72 -27.68 -10.84 3.92
CA ASN A 72 -27.08 -12.04 3.34
C ASN A 72 -27.68 -12.35 1.97
N PHE A 73 -26.89 -12.23 0.90
CA PHE A 73 -27.33 -12.47 -0.48
C PHE A 73 -27.31 -13.95 -0.90
N GLY A 74 -26.98 -14.86 0.03
CA GLY A 74 -26.93 -16.28 -0.24
C GLY A 74 -25.85 -16.63 -1.28
N SER A 75 -26.18 -17.53 -2.20
CA SER A 75 -25.30 -17.92 -3.32
C SER A 75 -25.42 -17.04 -4.56
N THR A 76 -26.35 -16.09 -4.58
CA THR A 76 -26.62 -15.25 -5.75
C THR A 76 -26.12 -13.83 -5.48
N PRO A 77 -25.07 -13.35 -6.16
CA PRO A 77 -24.52 -12.01 -5.93
C PRO A 77 -25.56 -10.92 -6.23
N LEU A 78 -25.38 -9.75 -5.61
CA LEU A 78 -26.05 -8.53 -6.04
C LEU A 78 -25.31 -7.96 -7.26
N THR A 79 -25.98 -7.92 -8.42
CA THR A 79 -25.33 -7.57 -9.69
C THR A 79 -25.82 -6.21 -10.18
N PHE A 80 -24.90 -5.25 -10.28
CA PHE A 80 -25.12 -3.98 -10.95
C PHE A 80 -24.83 -4.20 -12.43
N SER A 81 -25.89 -4.24 -13.25
CA SER A 81 -25.80 -4.35 -14.70
C SER A 81 -25.91 -2.96 -15.35
N SER A 82 -26.51 -2.84 -16.54
CA SER A 82 -26.71 -1.54 -17.20
C SER A 82 -27.47 -0.56 -16.30
N VAL A 83 -26.83 0.56 -15.99
CA VAL A 83 -27.45 1.64 -15.21
C VAL A 83 -27.98 2.68 -16.19
N SER A 84 -29.28 2.95 -16.15
CA SER A 84 -29.92 3.96 -17.02
C SER A 84 -29.60 5.38 -16.56
N GLY A 85 -29.80 6.39 -17.41
CA GLY A 85 -29.59 7.81 -17.06
C GLY A 85 -28.27 8.40 -17.58
N THR A 86 -28.15 9.73 -17.47
CA THR A 86 -27.08 10.50 -18.16
C THR A 86 -26.10 11.20 -17.22
N SER A 87 -26.35 11.24 -15.90
CA SER A 87 -25.51 11.98 -14.94
C SER A 87 -25.49 11.34 -13.55
N GLY A 88 -24.37 11.47 -12.83
CA GLY A 88 -24.21 10.97 -11.46
C GLY A 88 -23.91 9.47 -11.38
N TYR A 89 -23.88 8.96 -10.15
CA TYR A 89 -23.66 7.53 -9.84
C TYR A 89 -24.95 6.90 -9.32
N LEU A 90 -25.20 5.64 -9.64
CA LEU A 90 -26.06 4.80 -8.81
C LEU A 90 -25.29 4.44 -7.54
N THR A 91 -25.74 4.93 -6.38
CA THR A 91 -25.01 4.79 -5.12
C THR A 91 -25.70 3.80 -4.18
N LEU A 92 -25.00 2.76 -3.73
CA LEU A 92 -25.43 1.91 -2.61
C LEU A 92 -24.67 2.31 -1.33
N THR A 93 -25.40 2.66 -0.27
CA THR A 93 -24.81 3.17 0.97
C THR A 93 -25.62 2.86 2.25
N SER A 94 -25.11 3.31 3.40
CA SER A 94 -25.77 3.25 4.70
C SER A 94 -26.82 4.36 4.86
N ILE A 95 -27.87 4.13 5.64
CA ILE A 95 -28.75 5.21 6.09
C ILE A 95 -27.99 6.27 6.92
N GLU A 96 -26.89 5.86 7.57
CA GLU A 96 -26.01 6.70 8.38
C GLU A 96 -24.81 7.26 7.57
N ASP A 97 -24.93 7.38 6.24
CA ASP A 97 -23.85 7.89 5.37
C ASP A 97 -23.29 9.25 5.83
N SER A 98 -24.14 10.11 6.38
CA SER A 98 -23.72 11.42 6.92
C SER A 98 -22.72 11.31 8.08
N ARG A 99 -22.71 10.18 8.78
CA ARG A 99 -21.83 9.91 9.93
C ARG A 99 -20.48 9.35 9.52
N LEU A 100 -20.36 8.80 8.32
CA LEU A 100 -19.08 8.31 7.77
C LEU A 100 -18.04 9.43 7.72
N PRO A 101 -16.73 9.10 7.63
CA PRO A 101 -15.70 10.12 7.44
C PRO A 101 -15.98 11.00 6.21
N GLN A 102 -15.43 12.21 6.23
CA GLN A 102 -15.43 13.07 5.05
C GLN A 102 -14.62 12.41 3.93
N ASP A 103 -14.98 12.70 2.68
CA ASP A 103 -14.21 12.24 1.51
C ASP A 103 -12.72 12.62 1.64
N GLY A 104 -11.83 11.69 1.28
CA GLY A 104 -10.38 11.84 1.50
C GLY A 104 -9.94 11.46 2.91
N THR A 105 -10.84 11.14 3.83
CA THR A 105 -10.52 10.59 5.16
C THR A 105 -10.76 9.10 5.18
N ARG A 106 -9.73 8.32 5.51
CA ARG A 106 -9.87 6.87 5.55
C ARG A 106 -10.80 6.42 6.68
N VAL A 107 -11.65 5.44 6.37
CA VAL A 107 -12.51 4.78 7.36
C VAL A 107 -11.71 3.84 8.29
N THR A 108 -12.10 3.80 9.55
CA THR A 108 -11.56 2.88 10.56
C THR A 108 -12.61 1.82 10.94
N PRO A 109 -12.21 0.69 11.58
CA PRO A 109 -13.15 -0.31 12.09
C PRO A 109 -14.21 0.23 13.07
N ALA A 110 -13.97 1.39 13.68
CA ALA A 110 -14.94 2.03 14.58
C ALA A 110 -16.29 2.32 13.88
N TYR A 111 -16.28 2.53 12.57
CA TYR A 111 -17.49 2.82 11.79
C TYR A 111 -18.37 1.60 11.49
N MET A 112 -17.96 0.37 11.81
CA MET A 112 -18.77 -0.83 11.53
C MET A 112 -20.21 -0.71 12.09
N GLY A 113 -20.39 -0.07 13.25
CA GLY A 113 -21.71 0.12 13.88
C GLY A 113 -22.65 1.09 13.14
N VAL A 114 -22.14 1.90 12.21
CA VAL A 114 -22.95 2.78 11.34
C VAL A 114 -23.01 2.28 9.89
N MET A 115 -22.58 1.05 9.64
CA MET A 115 -22.63 0.43 8.31
C MET A 115 -23.59 -0.76 8.30
N PRO A 116 -24.28 -1.01 7.18
CA PRO A 116 -24.89 -2.30 6.93
C PRO A 116 -23.78 -3.37 6.79
N TRP A 117 -24.04 -4.58 7.27
CA TRP A 117 -23.14 -5.73 7.12
C TRP A 117 -23.62 -6.63 5.97
N LEU A 118 -22.90 -6.66 4.85
CA LEU A 118 -23.29 -7.40 3.65
C LEU A 118 -22.43 -8.65 3.50
N THR A 119 -23.12 -9.79 3.34
CA THR A 119 -22.49 -11.11 3.29
C THR A 119 -23.04 -11.98 2.18
N SER A 120 -22.30 -13.04 1.88
CA SER A 120 -22.70 -14.10 0.95
C SER A 120 -22.39 -15.48 1.55
N SER A 121 -23.12 -16.50 1.12
CA SER A 121 -22.91 -17.90 1.55
C SER A 121 -22.31 -18.74 0.42
N GLY A 122 -21.80 -19.93 0.76
CA GLY A 122 -21.38 -20.93 -0.24
C GLY A 122 -20.17 -20.55 -1.10
N GLY A 123 -19.20 -19.79 -0.58
CA GLY A 123 -18.00 -19.42 -1.34
C GLY A 123 -18.19 -18.21 -2.27
N THR A 124 -19.33 -17.51 -2.19
CA THR A 124 -19.76 -16.61 -3.27
C THR A 124 -19.34 -15.15 -3.14
N THR A 125 -19.46 -14.41 -4.25
CA THR A 125 -19.22 -12.96 -4.32
C THR A 125 -20.43 -12.19 -3.78
N VAL A 126 -20.20 -11.10 -3.07
CA VAL A 126 -21.28 -10.24 -2.57
C VAL A 126 -21.79 -9.36 -3.71
N PHE A 127 -20.89 -8.68 -4.41
CA PHE A 127 -21.25 -7.77 -5.51
C PHE A 127 -20.55 -8.06 -6.83
N ILE A 128 -21.29 -7.92 -7.90
CA ILE A 128 -20.77 -7.83 -9.26
C ILE A 128 -21.13 -6.46 -9.82
N VAL A 129 -20.13 -5.70 -10.26
CA VAL A 129 -20.30 -4.50 -11.07
C VAL A 129 -19.93 -4.88 -12.50
N GLY A 130 -20.94 -5.21 -13.31
CA GLY A 130 -20.79 -5.78 -14.64
C GLY A 130 -22.01 -6.60 -15.05
N GLY A 131 -22.06 -7.04 -16.31
CA GLY A 131 -23.17 -7.83 -16.84
C GLY A 131 -22.76 -8.70 -18.03
N SER A 132 -23.54 -9.74 -18.31
CA SER A 132 -23.28 -10.67 -19.42
C SER A 132 -23.62 -10.10 -20.80
N SER A 133 -24.52 -9.13 -20.88
CA SER A 133 -25.02 -8.53 -22.13
C SER A 133 -24.88 -7.01 -22.22
N GLN A 134 -24.78 -6.30 -21.09
CA GLN A 134 -24.65 -4.83 -21.06
C GLN A 134 -23.71 -4.38 -19.94
N ARG A 135 -22.99 -3.27 -20.20
CA ARG A 135 -21.99 -2.69 -19.29
C ARG A 135 -22.67 -1.97 -18.12
N ALA A 136 -22.12 -2.15 -16.91
CA ALA A 136 -22.43 -1.26 -15.80
C ALA A 136 -21.65 0.05 -15.95
N ASP A 137 -22.26 1.16 -15.58
CA ASP A 137 -21.72 2.50 -15.81
C ASP A 137 -22.02 3.40 -14.60
N HIS A 138 -21.00 4.06 -14.04
CA HIS A 138 -21.10 4.96 -12.88
C HIS A 138 -21.80 4.32 -11.66
N VAL A 139 -21.16 3.30 -11.08
CA VAL A 139 -21.64 2.64 -9.84
C VAL A 139 -20.77 3.02 -8.65
N LYS A 140 -21.39 3.42 -7.52
CA LYS A 140 -20.68 3.75 -6.29
C LYS A 140 -21.15 2.89 -5.12
N LEU A 141 -20.22 2.17 -4.51
CA LEU A 141 -20.41 1.44 -3.24
C LEU A 141 -19.77 2.25 -2.11
N ARG A 142 -20.54 2.65 -1.11
CA ARG A 142 -20.06 3.55 -0.05
C ARG A 142 -20.49 3.15 1.35
N GLY A 143 -19.57 3.09 2.30
CA GLY A 143 -19.92 2.93 3.72
C GLY A 143 -20.53 1.56 4.02
N LEU A 144 -19.95 0.50 3.46
CA LEU A 144 -20.45 -0.85 3.58
C LEU A 144 -19.44 -1.71 4.33
N TRP A 145 -19.92 -2.54 5.26
CA TRP A 145 -19.09 -3.57 5.88
C TRP A 145 -19.31 -4.90 5.16
N LEU A 146 -18.26 -5.44 4.55
CA LEU A 146 -18.35 -6.52 3.57
C LEU A 146 -17.55 -7.75 3.99
N ARG A 147 -18.18 -8.91 3.80
CA ARG A 147 -17.54 -10.22 3.98
C ARG A 147 -18.06 -11.23 2.95
N GLY A 148 -17.14 -11.89 2.24
CA GLY A 148 -17.46 -13.01 1.36
C GLY A 148 -16.71 -14.28 1.76
N ALA A 149 -17.01 -15.39 1.09
CA ALA A 149 -16.18 -16.59 1.14
C ALA A 149 -15.34 -16.78 -0.15
N GLY A 150 -15.71 -16.10 -1.23
CA GLY A 150 -14.90 -15.88 -2.44
C GLY A 150 -14.58 -14.38 -2.63
N PRO A 151 -14.35 -13.91 -3.87
CA PRO A 151 -14.06 -12.49 -4.12
C PRO A 151 -15.22 -11.63 -3.64
N VAL A 152 -15.00 -10.70 -2.71
CA VAL A 152 -16.13 -9.96 -2.09
C VAL A 152 -16.82 -9.03 -3.09
N VAL A 153 -16.03 -8.29 -3.88
CA VAL A 153 -16.49 -7.43 -4.98
C VAL A 153 -15.77 -7.83 -6.27
N ARG A 154 -16.52 -7.94 -7.37
CA ARG A 154 -15.97 -8.09 -8.72
C ARG A 154 -16.38 -6.90 -9.57
N ILE A 155 -15.40 -6.22 -10.16
CA ILE A 155 -15.58 -5.16 -11.15
C ILE A 155 -15.21 -5.76 -12.49
N GLY A 156 -16.18 -5.96 -13.38
CA GLY A 156 -16.04 -6.59 -14.69
C GLY A 156 -15.94 -8.11 -14.62
N THR A 157 -16.99 -8.81 -15.06
CA THR A 157 -17.02 -10.28 -15.12
C THR A 157 -18.03 -10.75 -16.17
N GLN A 158 -17.77 -11.91 -16.79
CA GLN A 158 -18.68 -12.56 -17.72
C GLN A 158 -19.43 -13.70 -16.99
N GLY A 159 -20.75 -13.58 -16.87
CA GLY A 159 -21.62 -14.69 -16.45
C GLY A 159 -21.60 -15.04 -14.96
N THR A 160 -22.16 -16.22 -14.64
CA THR A 160 -22.33 -16.71 -13.27
C THR A 160 -21.08 -17.40 -12.73
N PHE A 161 -20.64 -16.94 -11.57
CA PHE A 161 -19.85 -17.60 -10.52
C PHE A 161 -18.45 -18.16 -10.85
N ASN A 162 -18.26 -18.86 -11.97
CA ASN A 162 -17.01 -19.53 -12.29
C ASN A 162 -16.10 -18.63 -13.12
N ALA A 163 -15.16 -17.95 -12.45
CA ALA A 163 -13.81 -17.57 -12.93
C ALA A 163 -13.62 -17.05 -14.38
N GLN A 164 -14.68 -16.67 -15.10
CA GLN A 164 -14.57 -16.16 -16.46
C GLN A 164 -14.19 -14.69 -16.35
N THR A 165 -12.88 -14.48 -16.37
CA THR A 165 -12.24 -13.23 -16.72
C THR A 165 -12.94 -12.66 -17.95
N PRO A 166 -13.24 -11.35 -17.99
CA PRO A 166 -13.83 -10.73 -19.18
C PRO A 166 -13.06 -11.17 -20.42
N THR A 167 -13.77 -11.69 -21.43
CA THR A 167 -13.19 -12.06 -22.73
C THR A 167 -13.42 -10.98 -23.79
N THR A 168 -14.28 -10.00 -23.48
CA THR A 168 -14.57 -8.85 -24.33
C THR A 168 -14.70 -7.57 -23.49
N ASN A 169 -14.48 -6.41 -24.12
CA ASN A 169 -14.65 -5.10 -23.48
C ASN A 169 -16.09 -4.84 -22.99
N ASN A 170 -17.10 -5.54 -23.52
CA ASN A 170 -18.50 -5.32 -23.17
C ASN A 170 -18.85 -5.79 -21.74
N HIS A 171 -18.00 -6.63 -21.15
CA HIS A 171 -18.18 -7.14 -19.78
C HIS A 171 -17.41 -6.32 -18.73
N GLN A 172 -16.66 -5.29 -19.17
CA GLN A 172 -15.91 -4.40 -18.30
C GLN A 172 -16.75 -3.13 -18.04
N PRO A 173 -16.95 -2.73 -16.78
CA PRO A 173 -17.73 -1.54 -16.45
C PRO A 173 -16.94 -0.26 -16.72
N ASP A 174 -17.69 0.82 -16.83
CA ASP A 174 -17.18 2.17 -16.83
C ASP A 174 -17.42 2.82 -15.48
N ASP A 175 -16.37 3.43 -14.92
CA ASP A 175 -16.43 4.23 -13.70
C ASP A 175 -17.11 3.53 -12.50
N ALA A 176 -16.34 2.68 -11.81
CA ALA A 176 -16.77 2.04 -10.57
C ALA A 176 -16.03 2.61 -9.37
N VAL A 177 -16.74 3.00 -8.31
CA VAL A 177 -16.16 3.59 -7.10
C VAL A 177 -16.49 2.73 -5.88
N ILE A 178 -15.46 2.36 -5.11
CA ILE A 178 -15.56 1.72 -3.80
C ILE A 178 -14.96 2.70 -2.79
N GLN A 179 -15.76 3.18 -1.83
CA GLN A 179 -15.34 4.25 -0.92
C GLN A 179 -15.80 4.03 0.53
N HIS A 180 -14.93 4.25 1.51
CA HIS A 180 -15.26 4.07 2.94
C HIS A 180 -15.84 2.67 3.25
N CYS A 181 -15.43 1.64 2.51
CA CYS A 181 -15.89 0.29 2.76
C CYS A 181 -14.91 -0.43 3.69
N ILE A 182 -15.44 -1.34 4.51
CA ILE A 182 -14.64 -2.19 5.40
C ILE A 182 -14.74 -3.63 4.91
N PHE A 183 -13.61 -4.25 4.62
CA PHE A 183 -13.52 -5.63 4.18
C PHE A 183 -12.84 -6.47 5.26
N THR A 184 -13.53 -7.51 5.75
CA THR A 184 -12.98 -8.44 6.75
C THR A 184 -13.25 -9.89 6.37
N HIS A 185 -12.30 -10.77 6.66
CA HIS A 185 -12.53 -12.22 6.68
C HIS A 185 -12.03 -12.80 8.02
N ARG A 186 -12.94 -13.07 8.96
CA ARG A 186 -12.55 -13.60 10.27
C ARG A 186 -12.76 -15.11 10.46
N ASN A 187 -13.84 -15.72 9.92
CA ASN A 187 -14.31 -17.01 10.47
C ASN A 187 -14.54 -18.18 9.49
N ASN A 188 -14.31 -18.07 8.17
CA ASN A 188 -14.65 -19.17 7.23
C ASN A 188 -13.47 -20.03 6.75
N TRP A 189 -12.30 -19.87 7.36
CA TRP A 189 -11.08 -20.57 6.97
C TRP A 189 -10.97 -22.00 7.50
N LEU A 190 -11.79 -22.34 8.50
CA LEU A 190 -11.71 -23.56 9.31
C LEU A 190 -12.56 -24.72 8.78
N SER A 191 -13.51 -24.44 7.88
CA SER A 191 -14.25 -25.52 7.23
C SER A 191 -13.31 -26.14 6.19
N GLY A 192 -12.54 -27.15 6.61
CA GLY A 192 -11.63 -27.96 5.80
C GLY A 192 -12.29 -28.73 4.64
N THR A 193 -13.38 -28.23 4.08
CA THR A 193 -13.84 -28.62 2.75
C THR A 193 -12.87 -28.05 1.73
N GLY A 194 -11.80 -28.81 1.47
CA GLY A 194 -10.76 -28.51 0.51
C GLY A 194 -11.34 -28.03 -0.83
N GLY A 195 -10.97 -26.82 -1.22
CA GLY A 195 -11.32 -26.29 -2.52
C GLY A 195 -10.99 -24.81 -2.59
N ASN A 196 -9.82 -24.50 -3.16
CA ASN A 196 -9.46 -23.43 -4.11
C ASN A 196 -10.29 -22.13 -4.19
N SER A 197 -11.05 -21.78 -3.17
CA SER A 197 -11.96 -20.65 -3.19
C SER A 197 -11.11 -19.40 -3.12
N GLN A 198 -11.09 -18.65 -4.22
CA GLN A 198 -10.35 -17.41 -4.35
C GLN A 198 -10.91 -16.36 -3.37
N SER A 199 -10.44 -16.31 -2.13
CA SER A 199 -10.87 -15.28 -1.16
C SER A 199 -10.08 -13.99 -1.39
N GLN A 200 -10.37 -13.30 -2.50
CA GLN A 200 -9.93 -11.91 -2.67
C GLN A 200 -10.95 -10.93 -2.08
N PHE A 201 -10.55 -9.70 -1.77
CA PHE A 201 -11.57 -8.68 -1.49
C PHE A 201 -12.13 -8.10 -2.78
N ILE A 202 -11.27 -7.61 -3.66
CA ILE A 202 -11.68 -6.91 -4.88
C ILE A 202 -10.96 -7.51 -6.08
N HIS A 203 -11.74 -7.92 -7.08
CA HIS A 203 -11.23 -8.28 -8.40
C HIS A 203 -11.60 -7.17 -9.39
N SER A 204 -10.63 -6.54 -10.03
CA SER A 204 -10.84 -5.31 -10.81
C SER A 204 -10.47 -5.44 -12.29
N HIS A 205 -11.45 -5.20 -13.16
CA HIS A 205 -11.35 -5.23 -14.62
C HIS A 205 -12.08 -4.04 -15.28
N PRO A 206 -11.77 -2.78 -14.93
CA PRO A 206 -12.44 -1.64 -15.55
C PRO A 206 -12.10 -1.52 -17.04
N ARG A 207 -13.05 -0.96 -17.79
CA ARG A 207 -12.82 -0.54 -19.18
C ARG A 207 -12.15 0.83 -19.25
N THR A 208 -12.61 1.76 -18.40
CA THR A 208 -12.12 3.13 -18.34
C THR A 208 -11.41 3.38 -17.02
N ILE A 209 -12.17 3.38 -15.92
CA ILE A 209 -11.64 3.65 -14.59
C ILE A 209 -12.38 2.86 -13.49
N ALA A 210 -11.63 2.40 -12.48
CA ALA A 210 -12.17 2.01 -11.19
C ALA A 210 -11.40 2.73 -10.08
N VAL A 211 -12.08 3.20 -9.04
CA VAL A 211 -11.49 3.90 -7.91
C VAL A 211 -11.82 3.15 -6.62
N ILE A 212 -10.80 2.71 -5.91
CA ILE A 212 -10.89 2.06 -4.60
C ILE A 212 -10.22 3.00 -3.61
N ARG A 213 -10.99 3.66 -2.75
CA ARG A 213 -10.44 4.68 -1.87
C ARG A 213 -11.01 4.76 -0.48
N ASP A 214 -10.25 5.40 0.41
CA ASP A 214 -10.62 5.71 1.79
C ASP A 214 -11.14 4.48 2.57
N SER A 215 -10.76 3.28 2.15
CA SER A 215 -11.34 2.02 2.62
C SER A 215 -10.37 1.24 3.52
N TRP A 216 -10.93 0.32 4.29
CA TRP A 216 -10.18 -0.56 5.20
C TRP A 216 -10.30 -2.00 4.72
N LEU A 217 -9.18 -2.59 4.30
CA LEU A 217 -9.12 -3.95 3.77
C LEU A 217 -8.15 -4.74 4.63
N ALA A 218 -8.65 -5.66 5.47
CA ALA A 218 -7.73 -6.53 6.18
C ALA A 218 -8.20 -7.95 6.40
N GLY A 219 -7.24 -8.86 6.29
CA GLY A 219 -7.40 -10.26 6.62
C GLY A 219 -7.77 -11.15 5.44
N ALA A 220 -7.38 -10.84 4.21
CA ALA A 220 -7.55 -11.75 3.07
C ALA A 220 -6.54 -12.91 3.17
N MET A 221 -6.90 -13.99 3.87
CA MET A 221 -5.95 -15.00 4.34
C MET A 221 -6.47 -16.45 4.25
N ALA A 222 -6.00 -17.32 3.35
CA ALA A 222 -6.46 -18.72 3.27
C ALA A 222 -5.35 -19.75 3.50
N LEU A 223 -5.72 -20.88 4.12
CA LEU A 223 -4.85 -22.05 4.19
C LEU A 223 -4.64 -22.64 2.79
N SER A 224 -3.38 -22.98 2.47
CA SER A 224 -2.99 -23.68 1.24
C SER A 224 -3.34 -22.96 -0.07
N GLY A 225 -3.57 -21.65 -0.03
CA GLY A 225 -3.91 -20.88 -1.21
C GLY A 225 -3.36 -19.46 -1.19
N GLU A 226 -2.93 -18.99 -2.35
CA GLU A 226 -2.57 -17.59 -2.60
C GLU A 226 -3.84 -16.73 -2.59
N LYS A 227 -3.80 -15.56 -1.92
CA LYS A 227 -4.95 -14.66 -1.76
C LYS A 227 -4.52 -13.21 -1.86
N GLN A 228 -5.31 -12.41 -2.56
CA GLN A 228 -5.03 -11.00 -2.74
C GLN A 228 -6.10 -10.10 -2.12
N ALA A 229 -5.73 -8.95 -1.55
CA ALA A 229 -6.77 -7.97 -1.21
C ALA A 229 -7.36 -7.39 -2.50
N ILE A 230 -6.50 -6.94 -3.42
CA ILE A 230 -6.94 -6.41 -4.71
C ILE A 230 -6.20 -7.15 -5.82
N TRP A 231 -6.95 -7.73 -6.75
CA TRP A 231 -6.40 -8.35 -7.95
C TRP A 231 -6.87 -7.61 -9.19
N LEU A 232 -5.94 -7.13 -10.00
CA LEU A 232 -6.16 -6.53 -11.31
C LEU A 232 -5.68 -7.55 -12.34
N ASN A 233 -6.46 -7.92 -13.34
CA ASN A 233 -6.00 -8.89 -14.33
C ASN A 233 -6.30 -8.41 -15.76
N ASN A 234 -7.51 -8.66 -16.25
CA ASN A 234 -7.97 -8.20 -17.57
C ASN A 234 -8.57 -6.80 -17.50
N SER A 235 -7.82 -5.76 -17.16
CA SER A 235 -8.32 -4.38 -17.24
C SER A 235 -7.80 -3.69 -18.50
N THR A 236 -8.69 -3.10 -19.30
CA THR A 236 -8.26 -2.20 -20.39
C THR A 236 -8.05 -0.77 -19.89
N GLY A 237 -8.76 -0.40 -18.82
CA GLY A 237 -8.67 0.88 -18.14
C GLY A 237 -7.73 0.93 -16.93
N LEU A 238 -7.81 2.05 -16.23
CA LEU A 238 -7.02 2.39 -15.04
C LEU A 238 -7.73 1.96 -13.75
N THR A 239 -7.02 1.31 -12.83
CA THR A 239 -7.49 1.18 -11.44
C THR A 239 -6.73 2.15 -10.55
N ILE A 240 -7.44 3.05 -9.87
CA ILE A 240 -6.89 3.91 -8.83
C ILE A 240 -7.15 3.27 -7.46
N VAL A 241 -6.08 3.06 -6.69
CA VAL A 241 -6.13 2.59 -5.31
C VAL A 241 -5.55 3.68 -4.44
N GLU A 242 -6.41 4.41 -3.72
CA GLU A 242 -6.04 5.64 -3.03
C GLU A 242 -6.43 5.65 -1.55
N ASN A 243 -5.52 6.04 -0.67
CA ASN A 243 -5.83 6.29 0.74
C ASN A 243 -6.48 5.11 1.49
N ASN A 244 -6.12 3.87 1.15
CA ASN A 244 -6.64 2.68 1.82
C ASN A 244 -5.67 2.16 2.90
N TYR A 245 -6.23 1.49 3.90
CA TYR A 245 -5.48 0.63 4.81
C TYR A 245 -5.60 -0.80 4.29
N ILE A 246 -4.50 -1.42 3.88
CA ILE A 246 -4.48 -2.77 3.29
C ILE A 246 -3.53 -3.65 4.09
N ALA A 247 -4.08 -4.63 4.81
CA ALA A 247 -3.31 -5.33 5.83
C ALA A 247 -3.60 -6.82 5.99
N ASN A 248 -2.61 -7.55 6.47
CA ASN A 248 -2.71 -8.96 6.83
C ASN A 248 -3.32 -9.79 5.68
N VAL A 249 -2.64 -9.78 4.54
CA VAL A 249 -3.01 -10.55 3.35
C VAL A 249 -1.99 -11.66 3.19
N ASP A 250 -2.42 -12.92 3.06
CA ASP A 250 -1.47 -14.02 2.94
C ASP A 250 -0.70 -13.92 1.62
N GLY A 251 -1.38 -13.87 0.47
CA GLY A 251 -0.70 -13.67 -0.82
C GLY A 251 -0.32 -12.19 -1.01
N GLU A 252 -0.69 -11.64 -2.16
CA GLU A 252 -0.33 -10.27 -2.52
C GLU A 252 -1.34 -9.23 -2.04
N ASN A 253 -0.94 -8.17 -1.33
CA ASN A 253 -1.89 -7.11 -1.00
C ASN A 253 -2.52 -6.55 -2.28
N ILE A 254 -1.70 -6.25 -3.29
CA ILE A 254 -2.16 -5.96 -4.64
C ILE A 254 -1.38 -6.77 -5.67
N MET A 255 -2.10 -7.47 -6.52
CA MET A 255 -1.55 -8.13 -7.69
C MET A 255 -2.08 -7.49 -8.97
N ALA A 256 -1.20 -7.18 -9.91
CA ALA A 256 -1.59 -6.74 -11.25
C ALA A 256 -1.07 -7.74 -12.30
N GLY A 257 -2.01 -8.36 -13.00
CA GLY A 257 -1.89 -9.42 -14.00
C GLY A 257 -1.84 -10.83 -13.39
N GLY A 258 -1.03 -11.72 -13.96
CA GLY A 258 -0.95 -13.12 -13.54
C GLY A 258 -0.99 -14.08 -14.71
N THR A 259 -2.19 -14.55 -15.04
CA THR A 259 -2.45 -15.26 -16.28
C THR A 259 -2.46 -14.25 -17.43
N GLY A 260 -2.02 -14.61 -18.64
CA GLY A 260 -2.07 -13.71 -19.80
C GLY A 260 -3.47 -13.11 -20.02
N THR A 261 -3.54 -11.90 -20.57
CA THR A 261 -4.81 -11.17 -20.73
C THR A 261 -5.66 -11.80 -21.84
N SER A 262 -6.93 -12.07 -21.57
CA SER A 262 -7.85 -12.59 -22.62
C SER A 262 -8.49 -11.48 -23.46
N ILE A 263 -8.31 -10.21 -23.09
CA ILE A 263 -8.80 -9.02 -23.83
C ILE A 263 -7.59 -8.30 -24.45
N GLY A 264 -7.13 -8.82 -25.58
CA GLY A 264 -6.02 -8.23 -26.35
C GLY A 264 -4.70 -8.09 -25.57
N PRO A 265 -3.69 -7.40 -26.14
CA PRO A 265 -2.36 -7.26 -25.54
C PRO A 265 -2.30 -6.23 -24.38
N VAL A 266 -3.45 -5.78 -23.88
CA VAL A 266 -3.55 -4.68 -22.93
C VAL A 266 -3.44 -5.24 -21.50
N GLY A 267 -2.24 -5.18 -20.94
CA GLY A 267 -2.01 -5.45 -19.52
C GLY A 267 -2.74 -4.46 -18.60
N PRO A 268 -2.97 -4.81 -17.32
CA PRO A 268 -3.66 -3.93 -16.39
C PRO A 268 -2.83 -2.70 -16.04
N SER A 269 -3.50 -1.56 -15.82
CA SER A 269 -2.86 -0.31 -15.40
C SER A 269 -3.37 0.17 -14.05
N ALA A 270 -2.50 0.80 -13.28
CA ALA A 270 -2.81 1.15 -11.90
C ALA A 270 -2.13 2.44 -11.40
N MET A 271 -2.85 3.17 -10.55
CA MET A 271 -2.30 4.25 -9.74
C MET A 271 -2.53 3.92 -8.27
N ILE A 272 -1.46 3.67 -7.52
CA ILE A 272 -1.48 3.24 -6.13
C ILE A 272 -0.88 4.37 -5.29
N VAL A 273 -1.73 5.11 -4.58
CA VAL A 273 -1.35 6.37 -3.93
C VAL A 273 -1.84 6.50 -2.48
N ASN A 274 -1.00 7.01 -1.58
CA ASN A 274 -1.40 7.34 -0.20
C ASN A 274 -1.93 6.14 0.62
N ASN A 275 -1.60 4.90 0.27
CA ASN A 275 -2.06 3.73 1.02
C ASN A 275 -1.07 3.34 2.12
N SER A 276 -1.60 2.70 3.17
CA SER A 276 -0.79 2.02 4.18
C SER A 276 -0.90 0.51 3.98
N PHE A 277 0.22 -0.13 3.66
CA PHE A 277 0.36 -1.58 3.55
C PHE A 277 1.06 -2.12 4.79
N ILE A 278 0.40 -3.05 5.50
CA ILE A 278 0.94 -3.57 6.75
C ILE A 278 0.61 -5.04 7.01
N ASN A 279 1.62 -5.87 7.23
CA ASN A 279 1.43 -7.26 7.65
C ASN A 279 1.95 -7.44 9.06
N HIS A 280 1.06 -7.29 10.06
CA HIS A 280 1.44 -7.30 11.47
C HIS A 280 2.15 -8.62 11.80
N PRO A 281 3.41 -8.58 12.28
CA PRO A 281 4.16 -9.79 12.64
C PRO A 281 3.40 -10.61 13.69
N GLU A 282 2.76 -9.93 14.64
CA GLU A 282 1.94 -10.55 15.67
C GLU A 282 0.59 -11.05 15.16
N ARG A 283 0.23 -10.81 13.88
CA ARG A 283 -0.91 -11.47 13.21
C ARG A 283 -0.47 -12.56 12.25
N GLN A 284 0.83 -12.78 12.15
CA GLN A 284 1.38 -13.79 11.29
C GLN A 284 1.00 -15.19 11.78
N ARG A 285 0.58 -16.01 10.83
CA ARG A 285 -0.09 -17.29 11.05
C ARG A 285 0.84 -18.51 10.89
N PHE A 286 2.15 -18.32 10.86
CA PHE A 286 3.13 -19.41 10.98
C PHE A 286 4.29 -19.00 11.86
N TYR A 287 4.09 -19.17 13.16
CA TYR A 287 5.19 -19.27 14.08
C TYR A 287 5.29 -20.69 14.64
N VAL A 288 6.53 -21.16 14.67
CA VAL A 288 6.96 -22.23 15.55
C VAL A 288 6.77 -21.72 16.97
N TRP A 289 6.21 -22.52 17.87
CA TRP A 289 5.98 -22.10 19.23
C TRP A 289 7.25 -21.55 19.89
N ARG A 290 7.11 -20.43 20.61
CA ARG A 290 8.19 -19.78 21.37
C ARG A 290 7.69 -19.41 22.77
N PRO A 291 8.54 -19.51 23.80
CA PRO A 291 8.18 -19.12 25.14
C PRO A 291 7.95 -17.61 25.25
N SER A 292 7.08 -17.19 26.17
CA SER A 292 6.85 -15.79 26.55
C SER A 292 6.57 -14.84 25.37
N THR A 293 5.92 -15.34 24.33
CA THR A 293 5.65 -14.59 23.10
C THR A 293 4.20 -14.12 23.11
N TYR A 294 3.98 -12.84 22.77
CA TYR A 294 2.61 -12.31 22.68
C TYR A 294 1.97 -12.75 21.36
N VAL A 295 0.79 -13.34 21.45
CA VAL A 295 0.02 -13.88 20.34
C VAL A 295 -1.31 -13.16 20.27
N PHE A 296 -1.72 -12.78 19.07
CA PHE A 296 -3.06 -12.21 18.86
C PHE A 296 -4.09 -13.31 18.61
N LYS A 297 -5.33 -13.05 19.03
CA LYS A 297 -6.49 -13.87 18.72
C LYS A 297 -6.60 -14.10 17.20
N GLY A 298 -6.85 -15.35 16.82
CA GLY A 298 -6.98 -15.80 15.43
C GLY A 298 -5.65 -16.12 14.74
N ASN A 299 -4.53 -16.07 15.46
CA ASN A 299 -3.23 -16.52 14.95
C ASN A 299 -3.15 -18.03 14.86
N ILE A 300 -2.47 -18.53 13.83
CA ILE A 300 -2.21 -19.95 13.63
C ILE A 300 -0.74 -20.28 13.97
N TRP A 301 -0.50 -21.32 14.75
CA TRP A 301 0.81 -21.72 15.24
C TRP A 301 1.06 -23.22 15.02
N ARG A 302 2.34 -23.61 15.00
CA ARG A 302 2.79 -25.02 14.96
C ARG A 302 3.55 -25.36 16.23
N ASP A 303 3.67 -26.66 16.50
CA ASP A 303 4.56 -27.17 17.53
C ASP A 303 6.03 -26.80 17.24
N SER A 304 6.85 -26.74 18.29
CA SER A 304 8.24 -26.30 18.20
C SER A 304 9.14 -27.32 17.50
N VAL A 305 8.79 -28.59 17.64
CA VAL A 305 9.37 -29.72 16.92
C VAL A 305 8.31 -30.17 15.93
N PRO A 306 8.55 -30.12 14.60
CA PRO A 306 7.57 -30.54 13.62
C PRO A 306 7.17 -31.99 13.92
N ALA A 307 5.99 -32.21 14.50
CA ALA A 307 5.46 -33.55 14.58
C ALA A 307 5.28 -34.10 13.15
N PRO A 308 5.31 -35.43 12.94
CA PRO A 308 5.14 -36.03 11.61
C PRO A 308 3.88 -35.58 10.87
N ASP A 309 2.90 -35.03 11.59
CA ASP A 309 1.60 -34.61 11.10
C ASP A 309 1.46 -33.10 10.80
N ASN A 310 2.44 -32.23 11.08
CA ASN A 310 2.38 -30.79 10.76
C ASN A 310 1.08 -30.09 11.22
N ARG A 311 0.61 -30.40 12.44
CA ARG A 311 -0.62 -29.83 13.02
C ARG A 311 -0.56 -28.30 13.15
N THR A 312 -1.72 -27.65 13.05
CA THR A 312 -1.83 -26.18 13.21
C THR A 312 -2.91 -25.80 14.22
N TYR A 313 -2.61 -24.79 15.04
CA TYR A 313 -3.40 -24.39 16.20
C TYR A 313 -3.79 -22.91 16.12
N GLU A 314 -5.05 -22.59 16.36
CA GLU A 314 -5.54 -21.21 16.39
C GLU A 314 -5.70 -20.67 17.81
N ALA A 315 -5.09 -19.53 18.11
CA ALA A 315 -5.31 -18.80 19.35
C ALA A 315 -6.74 -18.25 19.42
N GLN A 316 -7.53 -18.67 20.41
CA GLN A 316 -8.92 -18.22 20.60
C GLN A 316 -9.01 -16.87 21.32
N ASN A 317 -7.91 -16.43 21.93
CA ASN A 317 -7.76 -15.14 22.59
C ASN A 317 -6.31 -14.64 22.48
N SER A 318 -6.12 -13.34 22.66
CA SER A 318 -4.78 -12.72 22.71
C SER A 318 -4.14 -12.95 24.08
N GLY A 319 -2.82 -13.09 24.15
CA GLY A 319 -2.11 -13.34 25.41
C GLY A 319 -0.63 -13.64 25.22
N LEU A 320 0.06 -13.97 26.31
CA LEU A 320 1.44 -14.50 26.28
C LEU A 320 1.40 -16.03 26.32
N THR A 321 2.22 -16.69 25.50
CA THR A 321 2.55 -18.10 25.67
C THR A 321 3.27 -18.31 27.00
N SER A 322 3.22 -19.53 27.54
CA SER A 322 3.95 -19.86 28.77
C SER A 322 5.46 -19.96 28.53
N SER A 323 6.22 -20.24 29.59
CA SER A 323 7.67 -20.47 29.50
C SER A 323 8.04 -21.83 28.88
N SER A 324 7.09 -22.75 28.73
CA SER A 324 7.32 -24.12 28.25
C SER A 324 6.18 -24.58 27.35
N GLU A 325 6.48 -25.23 26.24
CA GLU A 325 5.46 -25.60 25.26
C GLU A 325 4.38 -26.52 25.85
N PRO A 326 3.10 -26.27 25.59
CA PRO A 326 2.03 -27.13 26.09
C PRO A 326 2.01 -28.49 25.38
N SER A 327 1.39 -29.49 26.00
CA SER A 327 1.03 -30.73 25.30
C SER A 327 -0.10 -30.45 24.31
N TRP A 328 0.22 -30.42 23.02
CA TRP A 328 -0.75 -30.06 22.00
C TRP A 328 -1.85 -31.11 21.77
N PRO A 329 -3.11 -30.70 21.56
CA PRO A 329 -4.18 -31.62 21.21
C PRO A 329 -3.93 -32.25 19.83
N THR A 330 -4.41 -33.48 19.66
CA THR A 330 -4.31 -34.28 18.43
C THR A 330 -5.63 -34.39 17.69
N THR A 331 -6.75 -34.05 18.33
CA THR A 331 -8.10 -34.09 17.73
C THR A 331 -8.50 -32.70 17.26
N ILE A 332 -9.03 -32.58 16.03
CA ILE A 332 -9.53 -31.29 15.50
C ILE A 332 -10.56 -30.71 16.48
N ASN A 333 -10.49 -29.39 16.70
CA ASN A 333 -11.20 -28.63 17.73
C ASN A 333 -10.80 -28.92 19.18
N GLY A 334 -9.83 -29.80 19.42
CA GLY A 334 -9.24 -29.98 20.74
C GLY A 334 -8.62 -28.68 21.24
N LEU A 335 -8.84 -28.36 22.52
CA LEU A 335 -8.36 -27.13 23.15
C LEU A 335 -7.19 -27.42 24.08
N VAL A 336 -6.25 -26.48 24.17
CA VAL A 336 -5.22 -26.48 25.21
C VAL A 336 -4.96 -25.05 25.69
N VAL A 337 -4.68 -24.91 26.99
CA VAL A 337 -4.28 -23.63 27.58
C VAL A 337 -2.75 -23.58 27.68
N ASP A 338 -2.17 -22.47 27.27
CA ASP A 338 -0.74 -22.20 27.26
C ASP A 338 -0.49 -20.80 27.81
N GLY A 339 -0.13 -20.74 29.09
CA GLY A 339 -0.01 -19.47 29.82
C GLY A 339 -1.38 -18.80 29.93
N GLY A 340 -1.59 -17.75 29.12
CA GLY A 340 -2.86 -17.03 29.04
C GLY A 340 -3.65 -17.29 27.75
N ILE A 341 -3.15 -18.12 26.83
CA ILE A 341 -3.77 -18.35 25.52
C ILE A 341 -4.51 -19.68 25.53
N THR A 342 -5.74 -19.69 25.01
CA THR A 342 -6.43 -20.93 24.65
C THR A 342 -6.21 -21.21 23.17
N TRP A 343 -5.55 -22.32 22.87
CA TRP A 343 -5.33 -22.80 21.51
C TRP A 343 -6.39 -23.82 21.11
N ARG A 344 -6.75 -23.84 19.83
CA ARG A 344 -7.64 -24.84 19.23
C ARG A 344 -6.92 -25.53 18.07
N LEU A 345 -6.86 -26.86 18.03
CA LEU A 345 -6.38 -27.55 16.83
C LEU A 345 -7.34 -27.32 15.67
N VAL A 346 -6.84 -26.79 14.55
CA VAL A 346 -7.67 -26.44 13.39
C VAL A 346 -7.37 -27.26 12.15
N HIS A 347 -6.18 -27.83 12.03
CA HIS A 347 -5.81 -28.68 10.90
C HIS A 347 -4.79 -29.75 11.31
N THR A 348 -4.94 -30.96 10.75
CA THR A 348 -4.03 -32.11 10.98
C THR A 348 -3.05 -32.39 9.85
N ASP A 349 -3.16 -31.67 8.73
CA ASP A 349 -2.20 -31.77 7.63
C ASP A 349 -1.42 -30.45 7.45
N ASN A 350 -0.43 -30.45 6.55
CA ASN A 350 0.48 -29.33 6.24
C ASN A 350 -0.22 -28.11 5.56
N GLY A 351 -1.34 -27.65 6.12
CA GLY A 351 -1.95 -26.38 5.75
C GLY A 351 -0.95 -25.26 5.98
N LYS A 352 -0.32 -24.80 4.89
CA LYS A 352 0.57 -23.63 4.89
C LYS A 352 -0.17 -22.50 4.18
N HIS A 353 -0.36 -21.36 4.83
CA HIS A 353 -0.73 -20.13 4.13
C HIS A 353 0.43 -19.77 3.21
N ILE A 354 0.10 -19.54 1.95
CA ILE A 354 1.08 -19.14 0.93
C ILE A 354 1.27 -17.65 1.14
N VAL A 355 2.29 -17.33 1.92
CA VAL A 355 2.63 -15.95 2.23
C VAL A 355 3.49 -15.37 1.11
N LYS A 356 3.18 -14.16 0.64
CA LYS A 356 3.92 -13.51 -0.43
C LYS A 356 4.11 -12.01 -0.22
N ASN A 357 4.44 -11.33 -1.30
CA ASN A 357 4.82 -9.94 -1.40
C ASN A 357 3.66 -8.99 -1.12
N GLN A 358 3.90 -7.72 -0.79
CA GLN A 358 2.78 -6.76 -0.66
C GLN A 358 2.27 -6.29 -2.04
N LEU A 359 3.17 -6.06 -3.00
CA LEU A 359 2.83 -5.74 -4.39
C LEU A 359 3.46 -6.75 -5.33
N GLU A 360 2.68 -7.26 -6.28
CA GLU A 360 3.21 -8.07 -7.37
C GLU A 360 2.65 -7.64 -8.72
N PHE A 361 3.54 -7.35 -9.66
CA PHE A 361 3.18 -7.02 -11.03
C PHE A 361 3.71 -8.08 -11.98
N LYS A 362 2.80 -8.80 -12.61
CA LYS A 362 3.03 -9.74 -13.70
C LYS A 362 2.34 -9.14 -14.91
N ASN A 363 3.04 -8.64 -15.94
CA ASN A 363 2.43 -8.07 -17.16
C ASN A 363 1.66 -6.73 -17.04
N ALA A 364 1.67 -6.06 -15.89
CA ALA A 364 1.08 -4.72 -15.73
C ALA A 364 1.75 -3.65 -16.63
N ARG A 365 1.01 -2.57 -16.92
CA ARG A 365 1.47 -1.40 -17.68
C ARG A 365 1.14 -0.10 -16.99
N ASP A 366 1.94 0.93 -17.23
CA ASP A 366 1.63 2.30 -16.81
C ASP A 366 1.28 2.40 -15.31
N VAL A 367 2.05 1.69 -14.48
CA VAL A 367 1.78 1.61 -13.04
C VAL A 367 2.54 2.71 -12.31
N THR A 368 1.83 3.51 -11.52
CA THR A 368 2.44 4.50 -10.63
C THR A 368 2.15 4.15 -9.18
N VAL A 369 3.20 4.01 -8.37
CA VAL A 369 3.14 3.73 -6.94
C VAL A 369 3.79 4.90 -6.20
N ARG A 370 2.99 5.71 -5.50
CA ARG A 370 3.50 6.92 -4.84
C ARG A 370 2.91 7.23 -3.47
N TYR A 371 3.72 7.80 -2.59
CA TYR A 371 3.29 8.25 -1.26
C TYR A 371 2.66 7.14 -0.41
N ASN A 372 3.07 5.88 -0.57
CA ASN A 372 2.60 4.77 0.25
C ASN A 372 3.61 4.43 1.37
N SER A 373 3.14 3.82 2.45
CA SER A 373 3.99 3.10 3.40
C SER A 373 3.83 1.60 3.24
N PHE A 374 4.94 0.88 3.18
CA PHE A 374 5.02 -0.57 3.23
C PHE A 374 5.75 -0.94 4.50
N ARG A 375 5.06 -1.61 5.43
CA ARG A 375 5.63 -1.99 6.72
C ARG A 375 5.35 -3.44 7.01
N TYR A 376 6.33 -4.10 7.60
CA TYR A 376 6.28 -5.49 8.02
C TYR A 376 6.06 -6.47 6.86
N HIS A 377 6.98 -7.40 6.69
CA HIS A 377 6.75 -8.60 5.90
C HIS A 377 6.38 -9.75 6.84
N PHE A 378 5.50 -10.64 6.41
CA PHE A 378 5.30 -11.89 7.12
C PHE A 378 6.56 -12.76 6.99
N VAL A 379 7.09 -13.27 8.09
CA VAL A 379 8.26 -14.16 8.08
C VAL A 379 7.96 -15.50 7.42
N ASN A 380 8.97 -16.25 6.97
CA ASN A 380 8.76 -17.56 6.35
C ASN A 380 7.76 -17.57 5.16
N ALA A 381 7.74 -16.46 4.43
CA ALA A 381 6.95 -16.35 3.21
C ALA A 381 7.49 -17.28 2.13
N ASP A 382 6.71 -17.59 1.10
CA ASP A 382 7.24 -18.27 -0.09
C ASP A 382 8.03 -17.28 -0.96
N GLN A 383 7.61 -16.01 -0.93
CA GLN A 383 8.28 -14.86 -1.52
C GLN A 383 8.39 -13.74 -0.46
N ASP A 384 9.62 -13.30 -0.17
CA ASP A 384 9.92 -12.45 0.99
C ASP A 384 10.15 -10.98 0.59
N GLN A 385 9.39 -10.42 -0.36
CA GLN A 385 9.66 -9.09 -0.91
C GLN A 385 8.47 -8.14 -0.73
N LEU A 386 8.69 -6.88 -0.37
CA LEU A 386 7.57 -5.93 -0.31
C LEU A 386 6.98 -5.66 -1.71
N PHE A 387 7.86 -5.50 -2.69
CA PHE A 387 7.49 -5.32 -4.09
C PHE A 387 8.18 -6.33 -4.99
N ASP A 388 7.42 -6.93 -5.89
CA ASP A 388 7.93 -7.87 -6.89
C ASP A 388 7.39 -7.51 -8.28
N ASN A 389 8.29 -7.29 -9.23
CA ASN A 389 7.94 -7.18 -10.64
C ASN A 389 8.47 -8.39 -11.38
N LYS A 390 7.54 -9.19 -11.89
CA LYS A 390 7.86 -10.38 -12.65
C LYS A 390 7.90 -10.06 -14.14
N LEU A 391 9.06 -10.33 -14.71
CA LEU A 391 9.34 -10.29 -16.14
C LEU A 391 9.07 -11.68 -16.72
N ALA A 392 8.52 -11.75 -17.92
CA ALA A 392 8.00 -12.99 -18.47
C ALA A 392 9.15 -13.89 -18.89
N ASN A 393 9.05 -15.17 -18.53
CA ASN A 393 9.91 -16.18 -19.11
C ASN A 393 9.22 -16.79 -20.33
N CYS A 394 9.86 -16.69 -21.49
CA CYS A 394 9.48 -17.42 -22.69
C CYS A 394 9.90 -18.90 -22.63
N GLY A 395 9.60 -19.56 -21.52
CA GLY A 395 9.91 -20.96 -21.27
C GLY A 395 9.25 -21.86 -22.32
N ASN A 396 9.93 -22.94 -22.69
CA ASN A 396 9.46 -23.88 -23.72
C ASN A 396 8.16 -24.62 -23.36
N ASN A 397 7.68 -24.50 -22.11
CA ASN A 397 6.57 -25.29 -21.58
C ASN A 397 5.22 -24.56 -21.57
N SER A 398 5.14 -23.27 -21.94
CA SER A 398 3.89 -22.52 -21.82
C SER A 398 2.87 -22.82 -22.94
N GLY A 399 3.22 -23.58 -23.98
CA GLY A 399 2.33 -23.92 -25.11
C GLY A 399 1.87 -22.72 -25.95
N SER A 400 1.98 -21.50 -25.43
CA SER A 400 1.72 -20.24 -26.10
C SER A 400 3.03 -19.77 -26.74
N PRO A 401 3.07 -19.60 -28.07
CA PRO A 401 4.28 -19.17 -28.74
C PRO A 401 4.53 -17.71 -28.33
N CYS A 402 5.66 -17.47 -27.67
CA CYS A 402 6.22 -16.12 -27.52
C CYS A 402 6.60 -15.57 -28.91
N GLN A 403 5.62 -15.05 -29.66
CA GLN A 403 5.81 -14.55 -31.02
C GLN A 403 6.20 -13.06 -31.04
N CYS A 404 6.43 -12.43 -29.89
CA CYS A 404 6.68 -11.00 -29.84
C CYS A 404 8.14 -10.66 -30.16
N VAL A 405 8.39 -10.19 -31.38
CA VAL A 405 9.66 -9.55 -31.76
C VAL A 405 9.69 -8.14 -31.16
N PRO A 406 10.72 -7.75 -30.37
CA PRO A 406 10.82 -6.39 -29.84
C PRO A 406 10.82 -5.33 -30.95
N TYR A 407 10.09 -4.23 -30.76
CA TYR A 407 10.12 -3.09 -31.69
C TYR A 407 11.35 -2.24 -31.42
N PHE A 408 12.15 -1.99 -32.45
CA PHE A 408 13.26 -1.03 -32.39
C PHE A 408 13.14 -0.05 -33.55
N SER A 409 13.43 1.21 -33.29
CA SER A 409 13.45 2.23 -34.34
C SER A 409 14.59 3.21 -34.17
N GLY A 410 14.96 3.85 -35.26
CA GLY A 410 16.04 4.81 -35.24
C GLY A 410 16.55 5.14 -36.63
N ARG A 411 17.84 5.43 -36.76
CA ARG A 411 18.50 5.70 -38.04
C ARG A 411 19.51 4.61 -38.35
N VAL A 412 19.70 4.31 -39.63
CA VAL A 412 20.60 3.26 -40.11
C VAL A 412 21.44 3.74 -41.29
N ASN A 413 22.67 3.21 -41.40
CA ASN A 413 23.45 3.25 -42.63
C ASN A 413 23.48 1.85 -43.24
N THR A 414 23.24 1.77 -44.55
CA THR A 414 23.34 0.52 -45.31
C THR A 414 24.39 0.64 -46.39
N SER A 415 25.03 -0.49 -46.73
CA SER A 415 25.86 -0.65 -47.91
C SER A 415 25.58 -2.02 -48.49
N SER A 416 24.90 -2.06 -49.64
CA SER A 416 24.38 -3.30 -50.21
C SER A 416 23.44 -4.01 -49.20
N ALA A 417 23.68 -5.28 -48.91
CA ALA A 417 22.93 -6.05 -47.92
C ALA A 417 23.36 -5.80 -46.47
N THR A 418 24.42 -5.02 -46.22
CA THR A 418 24.94 -4.82 -44.87
C THR A 418 24.34 -3.57 -44.24
N VAL A 419 23.74 -3.73 -43.07
CA VAL A 419 23.49 -2.64 -42.11
C VAL A 419 24.78 -2.43 -41.34
N SER A 420 25.46 -1.31 -41.58
CA SER A 420 26.80 -1.04 -41.01
C SER A 420 26.76 -0.22 -39.72
N TRP A 421 25.63 0.41 -39.42
CA TRP A 421 25.43 1.22 -38.23
C TRP A 421 23.94 1.47 -38.01
N VAL A 422 23.47 1.41 -36.76
CA VAL A 422 22.19 2.01 -36.32
C VAL A 422 22.43 3.01 -35.19
N SER A 423 21.55 4.01 -35.08
CA SER A 423 21.38 4.88 -33.92
C SER A 423 19.92 4.94 -33.49
N GLY A 424 19.66 5.39 -32.27
CA GLY A 424 18.36 5.23 -31.62
C GLY A 424 18.38 3.95 -30.81
N ASP A 425 17.41 3.08 -31.04
CA ASP A 425 17.40 1.76 -30.42
C ASP A 425 18.53 0.87 -30.98
N TYR A 426 18.96 -0.15 -30.24
CA TYR A 426 19.95 -1.12 -30.72
C TYR A 426 19.26 -2.38 -31.26
N LEU A 427 19.81 -3.01 -32.30
CA LEU A 427 19.31 -4.27 -32.88
C LEU A 427 19.45 -5.46 -31.90
N PRO A 428 18.60 -6.51 -31.98
CA PRO A 428 18.49 -7.58 -30.96
C PRO A 428 19.67 -8.57 -30.89
N VAL A 429 20.81 -8.25 -31.47
CA VAL A 429 21.85 -9.19 -31.93
C VAL A 429 22.52 -10.03 -30.85
N ASN A 430 22.34 -9.68 -29.59
CA ASN A 430 22.62 -10.59 -28.48
C ASN A 430 21.50 -10.61 -27.44
N ARG A 431 20.45 -9.78 -27.56
CA ARG A 431 19.68 -9.20 -26.43
C ARG A 431 18.49 -10.01 -25.92
N VAL A 432 18.22 -11.16 -26.54
CA VAL A 432 17.09 -12.04 -26.22
C VAL A 432 17.59 -13.47 -26.38
N PRO A 433 17.11 -14.49 -25.62
CA PRO A 433 17.50 -15.89 -25.80
C PRO A 433 17.69 -16.24 -27.28
N ARG A 434 18.95 -16.55 -27.62
CA ARG A 434 19.51 -16.63 -28.98
C ARG A 434 18.65 -17.46 -29.94
N ASP A 435 17.93 -18.41 -29.36
CA ASP A 435 17.27 -19.50 -30.05
C ASP A 435 15.92 -19.10 -30.70
N LYS A 436 15.34 -17.93 -30.38
CA LYS A 436 14.02 -17.53 -30.92
C LYS A 436 13.97 -16.23 -31.72
N TYR A 437 14.82 -15.22 -31.43
CA TYR A 437 14.67 -13.87 -32.01
C TYR A 437 15.84 -13.38 -32.86
N ASN A 438 17.01 -14.03 -32.76
CA ASN A 438 18.15 -13.81 -33.68
C ASN A 438 18.18 -14.84 -34.79
N GLN A 439 17.01 -15.32 -35.20
CA GLN A 439 16.90 -16.25 -36.30
C GLN A 439 16.93 -15.47 -37.63
N PRO A 440 17.76 -15.89 -38.60
CA PRO A 440 17.57 -15.51 -39.99
C PRO A 440 16.10 -15.67 -40.38
N GLY A 441 15.52 -14.68 -41.07
CA GLY A 441 14.11 -14.70 -41.47
C GLY A 441 13.24 -13.57 -40.88
N ASN A 442 13.71 -12.87 -39.86
CA ASN A 442 12.96 -11.72 -39.30
C ASN A 442 13.00 -10.51 -40.24
N ALA A 443 11.94 -9.69 -40.24
CA ALA A 443 11.84 -8.52 -41.10
C ALA A 443 12.29 -7.21 -40.42
N ILE A 444 12.87 -6.32 -41.21
CA ILE A 444 13.28 -4.96 -40.87
C ILE A 444 12.84 -4.01 -41.97
N ILE A 445 12.21 -2.90 -41.61
CA ILE A 445 11.88 -1.81 -42.53
C ILE A 445 13.05 -0.83 -42.52
N ILE A 446 13.62 -0.54 -43.67
CA ILE A 446 14.63 0.51 -43.86
C ILE A 446 14.11 1.47 -44.92
N ASN A 447 13.96 2.74 -44.52
CA ASN A 447 13.42 3.81 -45.36
C ASN A 447 12.08 3.44 -46.02
N GLY A 448 11.17 2.85 -45.24
CA GLY A 448 9.84 2.41 -45.71
C GLY A 448 9.82 1.10 -46.50
N THR A 449 10.96 0.48 -46.78
CA THR A 449 11.04 -0.81 -47.50
C THR A 449 11.35 -1.96 -46.55
N THR A 450 10.61 -3.06 -46.65
CA THR A 450 10.83 -4.27 -45.84
C THR A 450 11.94 -5.14 -46.42
N TYR A 451 12.86 -5.58 -45.57
CA TYR A 451 13.94 -6.51 -45.87
C TYR A 451 13.92 -7.66 -44.86
N THR A 452 14.37 -8.84 -45.29
CA THR A 452 14.55 -10.00 -44.39
C THR A 452 15.98 -10.06 -43.90
N VAL A 453 16.18 -10.17 -42.59
CA VAL A 453 17.48 -10.31 -41.94
C VAL A 453 18.04 -11.71 -42.20
N SER A 454 19.23 -11.78 -42.78
CA SER A 454 19.98 -13.02 -43.02
C SER A 454 20.84 -13.42 -41.83
N SER A 455 21.44 -12.45 -41.13
CA SER A 455 22.29 -12.72 -39.97
C SER A 455 22.49 -11.43 -39.18
N TYR A 456 22.92 -11.57 -37.94
CA TYR A 456 23.25 -10.45 -37.08
C TYR A 456 24.75 -10.46 -36.77
N THR A 457 25.39 -9.30 -36.83
CA THR A 457 26.85 -9.18 -36.65
C THR A 457 27.19 -8.47 -35.34
N SER A 458 26.45 -7.44 -34.95
CA SER A 458 26.55 -6.76 -33.65
C SER A 458 25.24 -6.04 -33.32
N SER A 459 25.09 -5.46 -32.13
CA SER A 459 23.89 -4.66 -31.77
C SER A 459 23.66 -3.43 -32.66
N THR A 460 24.62 -3.09 -33.52
CA THR A 460 24.53 -2.00 -34.49
C THR A 460 24.58 -2.48 -35.94
N GLN A 461 24.78 -3.78 -36.18
CA GLN A 461 25.07 -4.33 -37.51
C GLN A 461 24.36 -5.65 -37.78
N LEU A 462 23.80 -5.78 -38.99
CA LEU A 462 23.20 -7.01 -39.48
C LEU A 462 23.40 -7.15 -40.99
N THR A 463 23.17 -8.35 -41.50
CA THR A 463 23.14 -8.61 -42.94
C THR A 463 21.73 -8.97 -43.36
N LEU A 464 21.28 -8.41 -44.46
CA LEU A 464 19.99 -8.65 -45.10
C LEU A 464 20.13 -9.76 -46.14
N THR A 465 19.03 -10.44 -46.45
CA THR A 465 18.93 -11.39 -47.57
C THR A 465 18.94 -10.69 -48.94
N GLY A 466 18.60 -9.40 -48.97
CA GLY A 466 18.62 -8.56 -50.17
C GLY A 466 19.34 -7.23 -49.93
N SER A 467 19.79 -6.59 -51.01
CA SER A 467 20.48 -5.30 -50.93
C SER A 467 19.50 -4.17 -50.61
N ALA A 468 19.79 -3.40 -49.55
CA ALA A 468 19.15 -2.12 -49.28
C ALA A 468 19.85 -0.95 -49.99
N GLY A 469 20.86 -1.23 -50.83
CA GLY A 469 21.70 -0.21 -51.46
C GLY A 469 22.54 0.56 -50.44
N THR A 470 23.15 1.67 -50.90
CA THR A 470 23.87 2.58 -50.02
C THR A 470 22.94 3.68 -49.55
N GLN A 471 22.57 3.64 -48.27
CA GLN A 471 21.72 4.65 -47.63
C GLN A 471 22.43 5.18 -46.39
N SER A 472 22.25 6.46 -46.07
CA SER A 472 22.84 7.05 -44.87
C SER A 472 21.78 7.80 -44.05
N ASN A 473 21.81 7.56 -42.74
CA ASN A 473 20.93 8.22 -41.77
C ASN A 473 19.43 8.10 -42.10
N VAL A 474 19.02 6.99 -42.71
CA VAL A 474 17.62 6.71 -43.04
C VAL A 474 16.92 6.04 -41.87
N THR A 475 15.61 6.23 -41.74
CA THR A 475 14.87 5.59 -40.66
C THR A 475 14.85 4.08 -40.82
N TYR A 476 14.99 3.33 -39.73
CA TYR A 476 14.66 1.91 -39.70
C TYR A 476 13.62 1.61 -38.64
N LYS A 477 12.92 0.49 -38.83
CA LYS A 477 12.05 -0.15 -37.84
C LYS A 477 12.27 -1.65 -37.89
N TYR A 478 12.39 -2.30 -36.75
CA TYR A 478 12.51 -3.74 -36.61
C TYR A 478 11.39 -4.22 -35.68
N GLY A 479 10.76 -5.36 -35.95
CA GLY A 479 9.63 -5.85 -35.14
C GLY A 479 8.34 -5.02 -35.27
N ASP A 480 8.16 -4.30 -36.39
CA ASP A 480 6.95 -3.53 -36.69
C ASP A 480 5.75 -4.47 -36.95
N GLU A 481 4.55 -4.04 -36.54
CA GLU A 481 3.29 -4.80 -36.57
C GLU A 481 2.87 -5.28 -37.97
N HIS A 482 3.43 -4.68 -39.02
CA HIS A 482 3.14 -5.01 -40.42
C HIS A 482 4.10 -6.07 -41.00
N LEU A 483 5.01 -6.62 -40.20
CA LEU A 483 6.11 -7.49 -40.68
C LEU A 483 5.98 -8.96 -40.29
N VAL A 484 5.02 -9.30 -39.44
CA VAL A 484 4.72 -10.69 -39.09
C VAL A 484 3.66 -11.17 -40.08
N ASN A 485 4.00 -12.16 -40.92
CA ASN A 485 3.09 -12.77 -41.89
C ASN A 485 1.70 -13.04 -41.27
N GLU A 486 0.65 -12.98 -42.08
CA GLU A 486 -0.80 -13.19 -41.82
C GLU A 486 -1.21 -14.48 -41.07
N VAL A 487 -0.31 -15.15 -40.36
CA VAL A 487 -0.57 -16.32 -39.52
C VAL A 487 -1.24 -15.89 -38.20
N THR A 488 -2.50 -15.44 -38.31
CA THR A 488 -3.62 -15.50 -37.33
C THR A 488 -3.42 -15.03 -35.88
N GLY A 489 -2.26 -14.51 -35.47
CA GLY A 489 -2.02 -13.98 -34.13
C GLY A 489 -2.25 -12.48 -34.01
N PRO A 490 -2.81 -11.96 -32.90
CA PRO A 490 -2.92 -10.52 -32.67
C PRO A 490 -1.53 -9.85 -32.61
N PRO A 491 -1.39 -8.62 -33.10
CA PRO A 491 -0.12 -7.89 -33.11
C PRO A 491 0.39 -7.67 -31.67
N CYS A 492 1.64 -8.06 -31.41
CA CYS A 492 2.31 -7.72 -30.15
C CYS A 492 2.70 -6.24 -30.18
N VAL A 493 1.91 -5.38 -29.52
CA VAL A 493 2.31 -4.00 -29.21
C VAL A 493 3.61 -4.04 -28.39
N PRO A 494 4.63 -3.21 -28.69
CA PRO A 494 5.90 -3.23 -27.99
C PRO A 494 5.70 -2.98 -26.49
N SER A 495 5.83 -4.06 -25.76
CA SER A 495 5.68 -4.19 -24.31
C SER A 495 6.70 -3.32 -23.56
N TRP A 496 7.83 -2.94 -24.16
CA TRP A 496 8.81 -2.05 -23.54
C TRP A 496 8.33 -0.63 -23.22
N ASN A 497 7.15 -0.20 -23.67
CA ASN A 497 6.56 1.09 -23.29
C ASN A 497 5.73 1.06 -21.99
N ARG A 498 5.75 -0.06 -21.27
CA ARG A 498 5.03 -0.24 -20.01
C ARG A 498 5.82 0.37 -18.84
N ASN A 499 5.56 1.64 -18.57
CA ASN A 499 6.28 2.36 -17.52
C ASN A 499 5.82 1.90 -16.13
N ILE A 500 6.78 1.73 -15.23
CA ILE A 500 6.50 1.54 -13.81
C ILE A 500 7.27 2.61 -13.04
N VAL A 501 6.53 3.43 -12.29
CA VAL A 501 7.07 4.51 -11.48
C VAL A 501 6.81 4.19 -10.02
N PHE A 502 7.86 4.09 -9.23
CA PHE A 502 7.82 3.85 -7.80
C PHE A 502 8.52 5.02 -7.10
N GLU A 503 7.73 5.94 -6.53
CA GLU A 503 8.24 7.20 -6.03
C GLU A 503 7.72 7.67 -4.68
N HIS A 504 8.57 8.30 -3.88
CA HIS A 504 8.14 8.91 -2.61
C HIS A 504 7.46 7.92 -1.64
N ASN A 505 7.84 6.65 -1.66
CA ASN A 505 7.31 5.65 -0.73
C ASN A 505 8.26 5.44 0.45
N VAL A 506 7.70 4.93 1.55
CA VAL A 506 8.45 4.47 2.73
C VAL A 506 8.32 2.96 2.80
N LEU A 507 9.44 2.23 2.84
CA LEU A 507 9.49 0.78 2.95
C LEU A 507 10.29 0.42 4.20
N SER A 508 9.71 -0.39 5.09
CA SER A 508 10.39 -0.83 6.29
C SER A 508 10.02 -2.22 6.77
N ASP A 509 10.87 -2.75 7.64
CA ASP A 509 10.61 -3.97 8.42
C ASP A 509 10.35 -5.20 7.53
N ALA A 510 11.23 -5.46 6.57
CA ALA A 510 11.08 -6.58 5.65
C ALA A 510 12.41 -7.25 5.33
N THR A 511 12.36 -8.38 4.64
CA THR A 511 13.58 -9.07 4.16
C THR A 511 14.14 -8.34 2.94
N HIS A 512 13.28 -8.04 1.96
CA HIS A 512 13.64 -7.35 0.73
C HIS A 512 12.63 -6.24 0.40
N ALA A 513 13.12 -5.13 -0.15
CA ALA A 513 12.28 -4.00 -0.50
C ALA A 513 11.65 -4.17 -1.89
N VAL A 514 12.48 -4.37 -2.91
CA VAL A 514 12.03 -4.36 -4.33
C VAL A 514 12.77 -5.45 -5.10
N ASN A 515 12.03 -6.24 -5.86
CA ASN A 515 12.56 -7.31 -6.66
C ASN A 515 12.11 -7.26 -8.12
N PHE A 516 13.00 -7.66 -9.02
CA PHE A 516 12.76 -7.84 -10.44
C PHE A 516 13.19 -9.23 -10.85
N ILE A 517 12.22 -10.13 -10.97
CA ILE A 517 12.48 -11.54 -11.20
C ILE A 517 11.99 -11.99 -12.57
N GLN A 518 12.82 -12.72 -13.32
CA GLN A 518 12.34 -13.57 -14.41
C GLN A 518 11.97 -14.95 -13.82
N MET A 519 10.68 -15.28 -13.86
CA MET A 519 10.15 -16.58 -13.41
C MET A 519 9.14 -17.14 -14.42
N ASP A 520 8.95 -18.45 -14.39
CA ASP A 520 8.17 -19.26 -15.35
C ASP A 520 6.66 -18.96 -15.41
N ASN A 521 6.14 -18.05 -14.58
CA ASN A 521 4.70 -17.82 -14.45
C ASN A 521 4.21 -16.43 -14.88
N ALA A 522 5.07 -15.56 -15.42
CA ALA A 522 4.64 -14.33 -16.06
C ALA A 522 4.54 -14.57 -17.57
N ILE A 523 3.35 -14.41 -18.14
CA ILE A 523 3.10 -14.53 -19.59
C ILE A 523 3.09 -13.12 -20.19
N ASP A 524 3.85 -12.89 -21.27
CA ASP A 524 3.86 -11.68 -22.11
C ASP A 524 4.20 -10.34 -21.40
N SER A 525 4.98 -10.38 -20.33
CA SER A 525 5.47 -9.20 -19.61
C SER A 525 6.89 -8.81 -20.01
N PHE A 526 7.02 -7.86 -20.93
CA PHE A 526 8.23 -7.08 -21.04
C PHE A 526 7.94 -5.70 -20.46
N THR A 527 8.26 -5.46 -19.21
CA THR A 527 8.23 -4.12 -18.63
C THR A 527 9.42 -3.34 -19.20
N GLY A 528 9.24 -2.07 -19.58
CA GLY A 528 10.35 -1.19 -19.94
C GLY A 528 10.10 0.22 -19.43
N GLY A 529 11.16 0.93 -19.02
CA GLY A 529 10.98 2.20 -18.31
C GLY A 529 10.57 1.97 -16.86
N PHE A 530 11.53 1.70 -15.99
CA PHE A 530 11.30 1.62 -14.55
C PHE A 530 11.96 2.77 -13.84
N THR A 531 11.22 3.47 -12.98
CA THR A 531 11.75 4.57 -12.19
C THR A 531 11.54 4.28 -10.71
N LEU A 532 12.62 4.06 -9.97
CA LEU A 532 12.65 4.04 -8.51
C LEU A 532 13.25 5.35 -8.01
N ARG A 533 12.42 6.27 -7.51
CA ARG A 533 12.91 7.58 -7.08
C ARG A 533 12.38 8.13 -5.77
N ASN A 534 13.21 8.83 -5.02
CA ASN A 534 12.78 9.50 -3.78
C ASN A 534 12.16 8.57 -2.74
N ASN A 535 12.56 7.29 -2.67
CA ASN A 535 12.04 6.36 -1.68
C ASN A 535 12.93 6.30 -0.44
N LEU A 536 12.32 6.08 0.72
CA LEU A 536 13.00 5.77 1.96
C LEU A 536 12.85 4.28 2.26
N ILE A 537 13.97 3.60 2.47
CA ILE A 537 14.06 2.18 2.75
C ILE A 537 14.83 2.01 4.06
N TYR A 538 14.29 1.29 5.04
CA TYR A 538 15.00 1.07 6.29
C TYR A 538 14.55 -0.19 7.03
N ASP A 539 15.29 -0.65 8.03
CA ASP A 539 14.98 -1.89 8.79
C ASP A 539 14.76 -3.11 7.92
N MET A 540 15.57 -3.22 6.87
CA MET A 540 15.61 -4.46 6.13
C MET A 540 16.48 -5.43 6.91
N ASP A 541 15.87 -6.50 7.42
CA ASP A 541 16.51 -7.46 8.29
C ASP A 541 16.12 -8.88 7.85
N ARG A 542 17.08 -9.58 7.26
CA ARG A 542 16.85 -10.93 6.77
C ARG A 542 16.67 -11.92 7.91
N ASP A 543 17.38 -11.74 9.01
CA ASP A 543 17.37 -12.71 10.11
C ASP A 543 16.08 -12.57 10.94
N THR A 544 15.51 -11.35 10.98
CA THR A 544 14.20 -11.10 11.58
C THR A 544 13.05 -11.48 10.64
N TRP A 545 13.11 -11.12 9.35
CA TRP A 545 11.97 -11.19 8.42
C TRP A 545 12.02 -12.35 7.42
N GLY A 546 13.17 -13.00 7.24
CA GLY A 546 13.36 -14.03 6.23
C GLY A 546 12.79 -15.40 6.60
N LYS A 547 12.89 -16.35 5.66
CA LYS A 547 12.64 -17.77 5.94
C LYS A 547 13.60 -18.33 6.98
N ILE A 548 13.03 -19.00 7.99
CA ILE A 548 13.79 -19.71 9.02
C ILE A 548 14.35 -21.00 8.42
N GLY A 549 15.68 -21.15 8.41
CA GLY A 549 16.35 -22.44 8.17
C GLY A 549 16.56 -22.85 6.71
N THR A 550 16.26 -22.00 5.73
CA THR A 550 16.63 -22.21 4.32
C THR A 550 17.67 -21.19 3.90
N ASP A 551 18.84 -21.68 3.46
CA ASP A 551 19.84 -20.89 2.72
C ASP A 551 19.29 -20.54 1.34
N ASP A 552 18.26 -19.70 1.28
CA ASP A 552 17.84 -19.05 0.04
C ASP A 552 18.98 -18.09 -0.33
N GLY A 553 19.94 -18.63 -1.07
CA GLY A 553 21.27 -18.07 -1.30
C GLY A 553 21.28 -16.68 -1.93
N ASN A 554 21.11 -15.67 -1.08
CA ASN A 554 21.62 -14.30 -1.16
C ASN A 554 21.03 -13.38 -2.26
N PRO A 555 21.12 -12.01 -2.15
CA PRO A 555 21.56 -11.17 -1.02
C PRO A 555 21.06 -9.69 -0.92
N GLY A 556 20.08 -9.23 -1.72
CA GLY A 556 19.90 -7.80 -2.04
C GLY A 556 18.59 -7.17 -1.55
N ILE A 557 18.64 -6.01 -0.89
CA ILE A 557 17.42 -5.22 -0.60
C ILE A 557 16.69 -4.84 -1.89
N LEU A 558 17.47 -4.56 -2.93
CA LEU A 558 17.04 -4.34 -4.29
C LEU A 558 17.68 -5.42 -5.16
N TRP A 559 16.86 -6.36 -5.63
CA TRP A 559 17.32 -7.53 -6.37
C TRP A 559 16.83 -7.50 -7.82
N TRP A 560 17.75 -7.71 -8.74
CA TRP A 560 17.50 -7.75 -10.17
C TRP A 560 18.07 -9.03 -10.75
N THR A 561 17.22 -9.85 -11.35
CA THR A 561 17.66 -11.01 -12.14
C THR A 561 17.88 -10.66 -13.61
N TYR A 562 17.22 -9.61 -14.11
CA TYR A 562 17.30 -9.14 -15.49
C TYR A 562 17.17 -7.62 -15.56
N MET A 563 18.04 -7.00 -16.36
CA MET A 563 18.04 -5.56 -16.60
C MET A 563 17.18 -5.22 -17.83
N MET A 564 16.10 -4.48 -17.62
CA MET A 564 15.29 -3.87 -18.68
C MET A 564 15.88 -2.51 -19.12
N PRO A 565 15.60 -2.01 -20.33
CA PRO A 565 16.02 -0.67 -20.75
C PRO A 565 15.28 0.41 -19.95
N ARG A 566 15.88 1.61 -19.90
CA ARG A 566 15.33 2.81 -19.27
C ARG A 566 15.08 2.69 -17.76
N ILE A 567 15.97 2.01 -17.03
CA ILE A 567 15.91 1.96 -15.56
C ILE A 567 16.46 3.26 -14.98
N ARG A 568 15.74 3.87 -14.04
CA ARG A 568 16.17 5.06 -13.30
C ARG A 568 16.07 4.81 -11.81
N ILE A 569 17.21 4.81 -11.13
CA ILE A 569 17.31 4.68 -9.68
C ILE A 569 17.91 5.98 -9.16
N GLU A 570 17.06 6.85 -8.63
CA GLU A 570 17.43 8.23 -8.32
C GLU A 570 16.98 8.67 -6.94
N ASN A 571 17.84 9.37 -6.20
CA ASN A 571 17.38 10.07 -4.98
C ASN A 571 16.76 9.12 -3.94
N ASN A 572 17.20 7.88 -3.79
CA ASN A 572 16.68 6.99 -2.74
C ASN A 572 17.58 7.03 -1.50
N THR A 573 17.01 6.83 -0.31
CA THR A 573 17.75 6.69 0.95
C THR A 573 17.48 5.30 1.52
N ALA A 574 18.53 4.50 1.72
CA ALA A 574 18.48 3.19 2.38
C ALA A 574 19.38 3.19 3.63
N VAL A 575 18.83 2.94 4.81
CA VAL A 575 19.53 3.04 6.11
C VAL A 575 19.12 1.93 7.08
N ARG A 576 19.89 1.68 8.15
CA ARG A 576 19.60 0.67 9.18
C ARG A 576 19.20 -0.70 8.60
N LEU A 577 20.08 -1.23 7.76
CA LEU A 577 19.95 -2.52 7.10
C LEU A 577 20.76 -3.51 7.94
N ILE A 578 20.08 -4.51 8.48
CA ILE A 578 20.56 -5.39 9.55
C ILE A 578 21.13 -6.69 8.92
N SER A 579 21.74 -7.55 9.73
CA SER A 579 22.56 -8.69 9.29
C SER A 579 21.89 -9.62 8.29
N GLY A 580 22.73 -10.29 7.50
CA GLY A 580 22.32 -11.36 6.59
C GLY A 580 22.19 -10.95 5.12
N ALA A 581 21.89 -9.69 4.80
CA ALA A 581 21.97 -9.22 3.41
C ALA A 581 23.44 -9.07 2.97
N TYR A 582 23.76 -9.47 1.73
CA TYR A 582 25.12 -9.41 1.19
C TYR A 582 25.38 -8.19 0.29
N ALA A 583 24.34 -7.53 -0.22
CA ALA A 583 24.45 -6.20 -0.83
C ALA A 583 23.17 -5.38 -0.65
N THR A 584 23.26 -4.06 -0.81
CA THR A 584 22.06 -3.22 -0.90
C THR A 584 21.42 -3.36 -2.29
N PHE A 585 22.26 -3.36 -3.32
CA PHE A 585 21.85 -3.64 -4.70
C PHE A 585 22.51 -4.93 -5.18
N PHE A 586 21.70 -5.88 -5.64
CA PHE A 586 22.20 -7.13 -6.19
C PHE A 586 21.72 -7.36 -7.62
N PHE A 587 22.69 -7.52 -8.51
CA PHE A 587 22.46 -7.88 -9.90
C PHE A 587 22.83 -9.35 -10.12
N GLU A 588 21.81 -10.21 -10.20
CA GLU A 588 22.00 -11.62 -10.49
C GLU A 588 22.19 -11.85 -11.99
N ASN A 589 23.36 -12.34 -12.39
CA ASN A 589 23.60 -12.85 -13.73
C ASN A 589 23.16 -14.33 -13.77
N ASN A 590 22.27 -14.71 -14.69
CA ASN A 590 21.48 -15.94 -14.60
C ASN A 590 22.34 -17.25 -14.62
N ARG A 591 21.74 -18.34 -14.12
CA ARG A 591 22.28 -19.65 -13.66
C ARG A 591 23.11 -20.52 -14.62
N GLY A 592 23.71 -20.01 -15.70
CA GLY A 592 24.26 -20.87 -16.76
C GLY A 592 25.55 -20.43 -17.46
N GLY A 593 26.26 -19.40 -16.97
CA GLY A 593 27.50 -18.94 -17.62
C GLY A 593 27.31 -18.25 -18.99
N ALA A 594 26.08 -18.14 -19.47
CA ALA A 594 25.76 -17.28 -20.60
C ALA A 594 25.77 -15.81 -20.11
N PRO A 595 26.62 -14.93 -20.66
CA PRO A 595 26.59 -13.51 -20.34
C PRO A 595 25.17 -12.99 -20.55
N LEU A 596 24.50 -12.53 -19.47
CA LEU A 596 23.23 -11.82 -19.63
C LEU A 596 23.45 -10.68 -20.60
N THR A 597 22.54 -10.60 -21.56
CA THR A 597 22.61 -9.53 -22.52
C THR A 597 21.93 -8.32 -21.93
N VAL A 598 22.76 -7.41 -21.49
CA VAL A 598 22.36 -6.15 -20.93
C VAL A 598 21.75 -5.32 -22.07
N ILE A 599 20.46 -5.02 -21.97
CA ILE A 599 19.80 -4.05 -22.85
C ILE A 599 20.22 -2.61 -22.45
N GLY A 600 20.82 -2.46 -21.26
CA GLY A 600 21.26 -1.20 -20.66
C GLY A 600 22.35 -0.47 -21.44
N GLY A 601 21.97 0.66 -22.02
CA GLY A 601 22.87 1.78 -22.33
C GLY A 601 22.28 3.11 -21.85
N ASP A 602 21.13 3.08 -21.18
CA ASP A 602 20.30 4.22 -20.79
C ASP A 602 19.84 4.15 -19.32
N THR A 603 20.39 3.19 -18.56
CA THR A 603 20.12 3.06 -17.12
C THR A 603 20.85 4.17 -16.35
N THR A 604 20.17 4.80 -15.40
CA THR A 604 20.75 5.81 -14.52
C THR A 604 20.67 5.38 -13.05
N PHE A 605 21.79 5.51 -12.34
CA PHE A 605 21.96 5.21 -10.92
C PHE A 605 22.64 6.37 -10.21
N ARG A 606 21.86 7.31 -9.66
CA ARG A 606 22.40 8.59 -9.19
C ARG A 606 21.73 9.19 -7.97
N ASN A 607 22.46 10.03 -7.27
CA ASN A 607 21.96 10.76 -6.10
C ASN A 607 21.38 9.86 -5.01
N ASN A 608 21.83 8.61 -4.81
CA ASN A 608 21.29 7.73 -3.77
C ASN A 608 22.15 7.77 -2.48
N ILE A 609 21.55 7.47 -1.33
CA ILE A 609 22.24 7.23 -0.05
C ILE A 609 22.02 5.78 0.35
N PHE A 610 23.08 5.02 0.58
CA PHE A 610 23.01 3.65 1.11
C PHE A 610 24.30 3.25 1.82
N HIS A 611 24.27 2.26 2.71
CA HIS A 611 25.49 1.73 3.35
C HIS A 611 25.89 0.38 2.79
N LYS A 612 27.15 0.04 3.04
CA LYS A 612 27.71 -1.29 2.89
C LYS A 612 27.17 -2.21 3.98
N ILE A 613 26.63 -3.38 3.60
CA ILE A 613 26.20 -4.43 4.54
C ILE A 613 27.38 -5.39 4.79
N ALA A 614 27.16 -6.72 4.84
CA ALA A 614 28.23 -7.70 5.07
C ALA A 614 29.22 -7.79 3.89
N GLY A 615 28.75 -7.55 2.65
CA GLY A 615 29.53 -7.55 1.41
C GLY A 615 29.78 -6.13 0.88
N GLU A 616 29.65 -5.89 -0.42
CA GLU A 616 29.76 -4.55 -1.02
C GLU A 616 28.39 -3.82 -1.04
N GLY A 617 28.38 -2.49 -1.17
CA GLY A 617 27.12 -1.73 -1.29
C GLY A 617 26.32 -2.12 -2.54
N VAL A 618 27.03 -2.41 -3.64
CA VAL A 618 26.52 -2.98 -4.88
C VAL A 618 27.29 -4.26 -5.17
N ALA A 619 26.61 -5.35 -5.53
CA ALA A 619 27.29 -6.60 -5.88
C ALA A 619 26.63 -7.31 -7.08
N GLY A 620 27.43 -8.13 -7.75
CA GLY A 620 26.98 -9.06 -8.78
C GLY A 620 27.17 -10.52 -8.36
N ARG A 621 26.49 -11.43 -9.05
CA ARG A 621 26.75 -12.87 -8.87
C ARG A 621 28.20 -13.23 -9.26
N ASN A 622 28.84 -14.13 -8.50
CA ASN A 622 30.23 -14.60 -8.62
C ASN A 622 31.33 -13.70 -8.02
N GLY A 623 30.99 -12.79 -7.11
CA GLY A 623 32.01 -11.98 -6.41
C GLY A 623 32.76 -11.01 -7.33
N THR A 624 32.19 -10.69 -8.49
CA THR A 624 32.65 -9.55 -9.30
C THR A 624 32.59 -8.29 -8.44
N THR A 625 33.64 -7.49 -8.47
CA THR A 625 33.67 -6.18 -7.80
C THR A 625 32.45 -5.34 -8.20
N ALA A 626 32.00 -4.47 -7.31
CA ALA A 626 30.91 -3.52 -7.54
C ALA A 626 31.07 -2.79 -8.87
N GLU A 627 32.31 -2.43 -9.22
CA GLU A 627 32.68 -1.83 -10.49
C GLU A 627 32.25 -2.68 -11.68
N ALA A 628 32.70 -3.94 -11.74
CA ALA A 628 32.40 -4.85 -12.83
C ALA A 628 30.90 -5.15 -12.90
N ALA A 629 30.23 -5.28 -11.75
CA ALA A 629 28.78 -5.46 -11.69
C ALA A 629 28.03 -4.25 -12.26
N MET A 630 28.44 -3.02 -11.92
CA MET A 630 27.82 -1.80 -12.46
C MET A 630 28.12 -1.60 -13.95
N GLN A 631 29.39 -1.71 -14.36
CA GLN A 631 29.83 -1.58 -15.75
C GLN A 631 29.09 -2.55 -16.66
N TYR A 632 29.10 -3.82 -16.27
CA TYR A 632 28.51 -4.88 -17.06
C TYR A 632 26.99 -4.71 -17.11
N ASN A 633 26.32 -4.62 -15.96
CA ASN A 633 24.86 -4.70 -15.90
C ASN A 633 24.12 -3.37 -16.19
N LEU A 634 24.71 -2.22 -15.88
CA LEU A 634 24.03 -0.92 -16.05
C LEU A 634 24.37 -0.26 -17.38
N CYS A 635 25.63 -0.37 -17.81
CA CYS A 635 26.18 0.47 -18.88
C CYS A 635 26.71 -0.30 -20.09
N ASN A 636 26.63 -1.64 -20.07
CA ASN A 636 27.15 -2.50 -21.13
C ASN A 636 28.61 -2.17 -21.48
N GLY A 637 29.46 -2.01 -20.46
CA GLY A 637 30.87 -1.65 -20.58
C GLY A 637 31.18 -0.37 -19.82
N SER A 638 31.24 0.78 -20.50
CA SER A 638 31.59 2.07 -19.90
C SER A 638 30.37 2.94 -19.63
N CYS A 639 30.21 3.42 -18.40
CA CYS A 639 29.17 4.37 -18.03
C CYS A 639 29.56 5.81 -18.40
N ALA A 640 28.60 6.58 -18.91
CA ALA A 640 28.74 8.03 -18.94
C ALA A 640 28.70 8.61 -17.51
N THR A 641 29.38 9.73 -17.30
CA THR A 641 29.56 10.34 -15.96
C THR A 641 28.26 10.84 -15.33
N ASP A 642 27.19 10.97 -16.10
CA ASP A 642 25.85 11.36 -15.65
C ASP A 642 24.90 10.16 -15.45
N GLN A 643 25.31 8.96 -15.86
CA GLN A 643 24.58 7.71 -15.66
C GLN A 643 24.80 7.16 -14.26
N ILE A 644 26.04 7.14 -13.77
CA ILE A 644 26.36 6.73 -12.41
C ILE A 644 27.03 7.90 -11.70
N GLY A 645 26.45 8.40 -10.61
CA GLY A 645 27.16 9.44 -9.87
C GLY A 645 26.38 10.10 -8.76
N ARG A 646 27.13 10.82 -7.93
CA ARG A 646 26.68 11.55 -6.75
C ARG A 646 25.93 10.66 -5.75
N ASN A 647 26.30 9.38 -5.67
CA ASN A 647 25.79 8.49 -4.64
C ASN A 647 26.67 8.60 -3.38
N ILE A 648 26.06 8.55 -2.20
CA ILE A 648 26.76 8.37 -0.92
C ILE A 648 26.66 6.90 -0.56
N ILE A 649 27.81 6.24 -0.49
CA ILE A 649 27.95 4.82 -0.18
C ILE A 649 28.78 4.69 1.08
N ALA A 650 28.12 4.59 2.23
CA ALA A 650 28.82 4.54 3.52
C ALA A 650 29.61 3.23 3.67
N GLY A 651 30.91 3.34 3.92
CA GLY A 651 31.77 2.21 4.30
C GLY A 651 32.40 1.41 3.14
N VAL A 652 32.38 1.90 1.89
CA VAL A 652 33.00 1.21 0.74
C VAL A 652 34.37 1.77 0.35
N ASN A 653 35.16 1.00 -0.40
CA ASN A 653 36.32 1.53 -1.10
C ASN A 653 35.87 2.25 -2.38
N LEU A 654 36.00 3.58 -2.44
CA LEU A 654 35.58 4.36 -3.60
C LEU A 654 36.36 4.05 -4.88
N ALA A 655 37.58 3.51 -4.78
CA ALA A 655 38.34 3.10 -5.96
C ALA A 655 37.56 2.08 -6.83
N ASN A 656 36.65 1.29 -6.22
CA ASN A 656 35.77 0.35 -6.92
C ASN A 656 34.55 1.04 -7.59
N TYR A 657 34.43 2.37 -7.49
CA TYR A 657 33.30 3.18 -7.96
C TYR A 657 33.73 4.45 -8.72
N ASP A 658 34.99 4.87 -8.60
CA ASP A 658 35.50 6.17 -9.07
C ASP A 658 35.65 6.28 -10.59
N ALA A 659 35.71 5.16 -11.32
CA ALA A 659 35.83 5.16 -12.78
C ALA A 659 34.59 5.72 -13.51
N HIS A 660 33.49 6.03 -12.80
CA HIS A 660 32.18 6.21 -13.43
C HIS A 660 31.41 7.48 -13.04
N GLY A 661 32.00 8.38 -12.23
CA GLY A 661 31.40 9.63 -11.78
C GLY A 661 31.79 9.98 -10.34
N THR A 662 31.40 11.15 -9.85
CA THR A 662 31.73 11.57 -8.48
C THR A 662 30.83 10.84 -7.47
N ASN A 663 31.29 9.71 -6.91
CA ASN A 663 30.65 9.06 -5.78
C ASN A 663 31.33 9.46 -4.47
N TYR A 664 30.61 9.35 -3.36
CA TYR A 664 31.07 9.75 -2.04
C TYR A 664 31.04 8.55 -1.10
N ASN A 665 32.04 8.44 -0.24
CA ASN A 665 31.97 7.62 0.95
C ASN A 665 31.82 8.59 2.12
N LEU A 666 30.88 8.27 3.00
CA LEU A 666 30.66 9.07 4.21
C LEU A 666 31.90 9.06 5.13
N CYS A 667 32.68 7.97 5.11
CA CYS A 667 33.88 7.79 5.92
C CYS A 667 35.16 7.81 5.04
N PRO A 668 36.32 8.19 5.59
CA PRO A 668 37.59 8.18 4.86
C PRO A 668 38.08 6.76 4.53
N SER A 669 37.59 5.72 5.20
CA SER A 669 37.84 4.32 4.86
C SER A 669 36.73 3.41 5.36
N ALA A 670 36.64 2.18 4.84
CA ALA A 670 35.70 1.17 5.32
C ALA A 670 35.88 0.85 6.82
N ALA A 671 37.12 0.83 7.31
CA ALA A 671 37.43 0.57 8.72
C ALA A 671 37.08 1.74 9.66
N ALA A 672 37.01 2.97 9.14
CA ALA A 672 36.66 4.17 9.91
C ALA A 672 35.13 4.29 10.16
N CYS A 673 34.32 3.55 9.40
CA CYS A 673 32.86 3.48 9.56
C CYS A 673 32.51 2.40 10.60
N THR A 674 32.89 2.61 11.86
CA THR A 674 32.56 1.69 12.97
C THR A 674 31.12 1.79 13.42
N VAL A 675 30.40 2.84 13.01
CA VAL A 675 28.98 3.05 13.31
C VAL A 675 28.25 3.51 12.05
N ASN A 676 27.46 2.58 11.51
CA ASN A 676 26.29 2.76 10.65
C ASN A 676 25.82 4.24 10.49
N MET A 677 26.02 4.86 9.32
CA MET A 677 25.44 6.14 8.83
C MET A 677 25.48 7.42 9.71
N ASP A 678 25.83 7.34 10.99
CA ASP A 678 25.88 8.43 11.98
C ASP A 678 27.30 9.02 12.15
N TYR A 679 28.14 8.85 11.13
CA TYR A 679 29.49 9.40 11.11
C TYR A 679 29.45 10.94 11.09
N SER A 680 30.29 11.57 11.91
CA SER A 680 30.48 13.01 11.92
C SER A 680 31.67 13.38 11.05
N ASP A 681 31.39 13.86 9.84
CA ASP A 681 32.42 14.39 8.94
C ASP A 681 33.13 15.61 9.58
N GLY A 682 34.44 15.69 9.40
CA GLY A 682 35.25 16.74 10.03
C GLY A 682 34.99 18.15 9.49
N GLY A 683 34.49 18.28 8.26
CA GLY A 683 34.14 19.56 7.63
C GLY A 683 32.65 19.88 7.69
N TYR A 684 31.77 18.88 7.54
CA TYR A 684 30.32 19.06 7.38
C TYR A 684 29.48 18.52 8.55
N GLY A 685 30.09 17.82 9.51
CA GLY A 685 29.41 17.19 10.63
C GLY A 685 28.60 15.94 10.23
N LYS A 686 27.58 15.61 11.03
CA LYS A 686 26.69 14.46 10.75
C LYS A 686 25.87 14.67 9.47
N LEU A 687 25.63 13.60 8.72
CA LEU A 687 24.81 13.63 7.50
C LEU A 687 23.34 13.96 7.76
N PHE A 688 22.73 13.30 8.76
CA PHE A 688 21.30 13.37 9.04
C PHE A 688 20.95 14.27 10.22
N GLU A 689 19.76 14.88 10.18
CA GLU A 689 19.26 15.78 11.25
C GLU A 689 19.19 15.09 12.60
N ASP A 690 18.64 13.87 12.65
CA ASP A 690 18.66 13.02 13.85
C ASP A 690 18.55 11.55 13.43
N TYR A 691 19.70 10.87 13.37
CA TYR A 691 19.74 9.47 12.97
C TYR A 691 19.06 8.54 13.99
N ALA A 692 19.24 8.83 15.29
CA ALA A 692 18.72 8.01 16.38
C ALA A 692 17.21 8.16 16.54
N GLY A 693 16.68 9.38 16.35
CA GLY A 693 15.25 9.67 16.30
C GLY A 693 14.58 9.37 14.95
N GLU A 694 15.22 8.59 14.08
CA GLU A 694 14.69 8.15 12.77
C GLU A 694 14.34 9.31 11.82
N ARG A 695 15.01 10.44 11.94
CA ARG A 695 14.88 11.60 11.07
C ARG A 695 16.06 11.67 10.11
N TRP A 696 16.02 10.83 9.08
CA TRP A 696 17.05 10.71 8.05
C TRP A 696 16.92 11.75 6.92
N LYS A 697 16.52 12.96 7.29
CA LYS A 697 16.61 14.14 6.44
C LYS A 697 18.05 14.65 6.46
N ILE A 698 18.61 15.00 5.29
CA ILE A 698 19.95 15.60 5.24
C ILE A 698 19.93 16.92 6.01
N ARG A 699 20.96 17.13 6.83
CA ARG A 699 21.10 18.38 7.58
C ARG A 699 21.26 19.59 6.67
N PRO A 700 20.72 20.75 7.08
CA PRO A 700 21.12 22.02 6.50
C PRO A 700 22.64 22.18 6.47
N ALA A 701 23.18 22.72 5.37
CA ALA A 701 24.59 23.00 5.12
C ALA A 701 25.53 21.79 4.97
N HIS A 702 25.03 20.55 5.04
CA HIS A 702 25.83 19.39 4.66
C HIS A 702 26.07 19.39 3.14
N TYR A 703 27.24 18.97 2.65
CA TYR A 703 27.54 18.97 1.20
C TYR A 703 26.54 18.16 0.36
N ALA A 704 25.90 17.17 0.97
CA ALA A 704 24.87 16.35 0.35
C ALA A 704 23.56 17.10 0.08
N GLN A 705 23.32 18.22 0.78
CA GLN A 705 22.18 19.10 0.55
C GLN A 705 22.46 19.95 -0.70
N GLY A 706 21.74 19.69 -1.79
CA GLY A 706 21.98 20.34 -3.08
C GLY A 706 23.25 19.91 -3.83
N GLY A 707 24.10 19.03 -3.27
CA GLY A 707 25.34 18.57 -3.90
C GLY A 707 25.21 17.42 -4.90
N GLY A 708 23.98 16.95 -5.14
CA GLY A 708 23.66 15.98 -6.19
C GLY A 708 23.63 16.59 -7.58
N LEU A 709 23.40 15.73 -8.58
CA LEU A 709 23.24 16.17 -9.97
C LEU A 709 22.06 17.14 -10.10
N PHE A 710 22.25 18.18 -10.90
CA PHE A 710 21.28 19.26 -11.14
C PHE A 710 20.91 20.08 -9.89
N GLY A 711 21.81 20.16 -8.89
CA GLY A 711 21.56 20.91 -7.66
C GLY A 711 20.56 20.26 -6.72
N LYS A 712 20.22 18.99 -6.94
CA LYS A 712 19.33 18.22 -6.07
C LYS A 712 20.08 17.74 -4.83
N SER A 713 19.37 17.56 -3.71
CA SER A 713 19.93 16.82 -2.57
C SER A 713 20.17 15.35 -2.91
N ILE A 714 21.20 14.74 -2.32
CA ILE A 714 21.48 13.31 -2.46
C ILE A 714 20.55 12.53 -1.52
N GLY A 715 19.85 11.50 -2.00
CA GLY A 715 18.88 10.73 -1.23
C GLY A 715 17.45 11.25 -1.36
N ALA A 716 16.56 10.66 -0.56
CA ALA A 716 15.12 10.88 -0.63
C ALA A 716 14.71 12.30 -0.27
N ASN A 717 13.76 12.85 -1.03
CA ASN A 717 13.09 14.08 -0.67
C ASN A 717 12.14 13.84 0.51
N TRP A 718 12.68 14.04 1.72
CA TRP A 718 12.01 13.81 2.99
C TRP A 718 10.70 14.59 3.16
N ASP A 719 10.62 15.80 2.60
CA ASP A 719 9.46 16.67 2.75
C ASP A 719 8.23 16.18 1.96
N LEU A 720 8.44 15.24 1.04
CA LEU A 720 7.39 14.59 0.23
C LEU A 720 7.14 13.12 0.61
N LEU A 721 7.90 12.53 1.53
CA LEU A 721 7.67 11.16 2.01
C LEU A 721 6.44 11.10 2.93
N PRO A 722 5.59 10.07 2.87
CA PRO A 722 4.42 9.93 3.75
C PRO A 722 4.83 9.56 5.18
N ILE A 723 5.20 10.54 6.00
CA ILE A 723 5.75 10.34 7.35
C ILE A 723 5.01 11.22 8.37
N ILE A 724 4.71 10.64 9.55
CA ILE A 724 4.31 11.37 10.75
C ILE A 724 5.57 11.65 11.58
N GLN A 725 5.82 12.92 11.89
CA GLN A 725 7.01 13.42 12.56
C GLN A 725 6.67 14.01 13.93
N GLY A 726 7.59 13.86 14.88
CA GLY A 726 7.50 14.51 16.19
C GLY A 726 6.23 14.14 16.96
N LEU A 727 5.73 12.92 16.78
CA LEU A 727 4.56 12.44 17.51
C LEU A 727 4.88 12.41 19.01
N SER A 728 4.14 13.23 19.76
CA SER A 728 4.18 13.31 21.22
C SER A 728 2.78 13.05 21.75
N ILE A 729 2.70 12.17 22.75
CA ILE A 729 1.44 11.83 23.42
C ILE A 729 1.57 12.26 24.87
N THR A 730 0.71 13.17 25.31
CA THR A 730 0.65 13.62 26.70
C THR A 730 -0.64 13.11 27.33
N PRO A 731 -0.61 11.98 28.06
CA PRO A 731 -1.77 11.46 28.75
C PRO A 731 -2.10 12.28 30.01
N THR A 732 -3.37 12.41 30.32
CA THR A 732 -3.89 12.73 31.66
C THR A 732 -4.40 11.44 32.30
N ASP A 733 -5.20 11.53 33.36
CA ASP A 733 -5.87 10.37 33.96
C ASP A 733 -7.03 9.83 33.11
N ASP A 734 -7.72 10.69 32.36
CA ASP A 734 -8.88 10.30 31.56
C ASP A 734 -8.82 10.72 30.08
N LYS A 735 -7.76 11.40 29.65
CA LYS A 735 -7.59 11.89 28.28
C LYS A 735 -6.16 11.64 27.77
N ALA A 736 -5.96 11.82 26.47
CA ALA A 736 -4.62 11.88 25.87
C ALA A 736 -4.55 12.91 24.74
N LEU A 737 -3.53 13.76 24.79
CA LEU A 737 -3.26 14.79 23.80
C LEU A 737 -2.15 14.32 22.84
N PHE A 738 -2.50 14.11 21.58
CA PHE A 738 -1.58 13.75 20.51
C PHE A 738 -1.17 15.00 19.76
N ARG A 739 0.13 15.28 19.67
CA ARG A 739 0.68 16.35 18.82
C ARG A 739 1.66 15.75 17.84
N TYR A 740 1.53 16.08 16.57
CA TYR A 740 2.41 15.56 15.53
C TYR A 740 2.45 16.50 14.33
N ARG A 741 3.34 16.21 13.39
CA ARG A 741 3.41 16.88 12.09
C ARG A 741 3.31 15.84 10.98
N VAL A 742 2.65 16.19 9.89
CA VAL A 742 2.68 15.42 8.65
C VAL A 742 3.66 16.04 7.66
N SER A 743 4.12 15.27 6.69
CA SER A 743 4.90 15.80 5.56
C SER A 743 4.00 16.49 4.53
N GLY A 744 4.63 17.13 3.53
CA GLY A 744 3.91 17.85 2.48
C GLY A 744 2.97 16.97 1.65
N SER A 745 3.28 15.68 1.46
CA SER A 745 2.42 14.75 0.70
C SER A 745 1.12 14.40 1.40
N ALA A 746 1.07 14.49 2.73
CA ALA A 746 -0.12 14.26 3.54
C ALA A 746 -0.76 15.56 4.05
N ARG A 747 -0.32 16.74 3.56
CA ARG A 747 -0.81 18.04 4.05
C ARG A 747 -2.33 18.21 3.93
N GLU A 748 -2.92 17.68 2.87
CA GLU A 748 -4.35 17.82 2.57
C GLU A 748 -5.16 16.56 2.93
N ILE A 749 -4.51 15.53 3.49
CA ILE A 749 -5.16 14.28 3.86
C ILE A 749 -5.49 14.34 5.35
N PRO A 750 -6.77 14.27 5.73
CA PRO A 750 -7.17 14.18 7.13
C PRO A 750 -6.63 12.89 7.73
N CYS A 751 -6.15 12.98 8.97
CA CYS A 751 -5.72 11.81 9.71
C CYS A 751 -6.89 11.15 10.43
N SER A 752 -6.87 9.82 10.51
CA SER A 752 -7.76 9.04 11.37
C SER A 752 -6.96 8.25 12.41
N ILE A 753 -7.56 8.03 13.59
CA ILE A 753 -6.92 7.32 14.70
C ILE A 753 -7.79 6.17 15.21
N GLU A 754 -7.18 5.02 15.38
CA GLU A 754 -7.76 3.90 16.10
C GLU A 754 -7.15 3.86 17.51
N VAL A 755 -7.97 3.62 18.54
CA VAL A 755 -7.50 3.42 19.92
C VAL A 755 -8.26 2.25 20.55
N SER A 756 -7.51 1.38 21.23
CA SER A 756 -8.00 0.12 21.79
C SER A 756 -7.43 -0.13 23.18
N THR A 757 -8.20 -0.80 24.03
CA THR A 757 -7.73 -1.31 25.33
C THR A 757 -6.83 -2.55 25.20
N ALA A 758 -6.82 -3.18 24.02
CA ALA A 758 -6.03 -4.36 23.72
C ALA A 758 -5.04 -4.11 22.57
N ARG A 759 -3.87 -4.74 22.65
CA ARG A 759 -2.79 -4.62 21.66
C ARG A 759 -3.17 -5.14 20.28
N ASP A 760 -4.04 -6.14 20.22
CA ASP A 760 -4.49 -6.72 18.96
C ASP A 760 -5.37 -5.76 18.13
N MET A 761 -5.86 -4.68 18.73
CA MET A 761 -6.78 -3.71 18.13
C MET A 761 -7.96 -4.40 17.43
N ASP A 762 -8.49 -5.43 18.09
CA ASP A 762 -9.80 -5.95 17.75
C ASP A 762 -10.84 -4.82 17.89
N TRP A 763 -11.73 -4.68 16.91
CA TRP A 763 -12.80 -3.68 16.94
C TRP A 763 -13.67 -3.80 18.19
N ALA A 764 -13.81 -5.02 18.74
CA ALA A 764 -14.52 -5.28 19.99
C ALA A 764 -13.86 -4.61 21.23
N ASN A 765 -12.58 -4.26 21.13
CA ASN A 765 -11.80 -3.60 22.18
C ASN A 765 -11.61 -2.09 21.93
N GLY A 766 -12.31 -1.54 20.92
CA GLY A 766 -12.32 -0.10 20.67
C GLY A 766 -12.88 0.70 21.85
N ILE A 767 -12.41 1.94 22.01
CA ILE A 767 -12.89 2.82 23.09
C ILE A 767 -14.18 3.54 22.70
N ALA A 768 -15.08 3.74 23.67
CA ALA A 768 -16.36 4.41 23.45
C ALA A 768 -16.23 5.85 22.90
N ASP A 769 -15.13 6.54 23.27
CA ASP A 769 -14.82 7.89 22.82
C ASP A 769 -14.79 8.06 21.30
N LEU A 770 -14.36 7.01 20.60
CA LEU A 770 -14.18 6.99 19.14
C LEU A 770 -15.34 6.32 18.42
N SER A 771 -16.46 6.03 19.10
CA SER A 771 -17.62 5.38 18.49
C SER A 771 -18.38 6.36 17.58
N PRO A 772 -18.41 6.12 16.26
CA PRO A 772 -19.23 6.89 15.34
C PRO A 772 -20.71 6.59 15.47
N VAL A 773 -21.13 5.67 16.36
CA VAL A 773 -22.54 5.46 16.74
C VAL A 773 -22.99 6.51 17.76
N SER A 774 -22.08 7.02 18.58
CA SER A 774 -22.39 8.04 19.61
C SER A 774 -22.00 9.45 19.20
N TYR A 775 -20.94 9.59 18.39
CA TYR A 775 -20.36 10.89 18.04
C TYR A 775 -20.20 11.02 16.52
N LEU A 776 -20.11 12.24 16.01
CA LEU A 776 -19.92 12.49 14.57
C LEU A 776 -18.42 12.50 14.26
N ARG A 777 -17.92 11.50 13.54
CA ARG A 777 -16.52 11.40 13.07
C ARG A 777 -15.45 11.60 14.18
N PRO A 778 -15.60 10.98 15.36
CA PRO A 778 -14.80 11.29 16.54
C PRO A 778 -13.31 10.94 16.40
N ASP A 779 -12.95 10.14 15.40
CA ASP A 779 -11.63 9.57 15.19
C ASP A 779 -10.76 10.35 14.20
N THR A 780 -11.15 11.58 13.82
CA THR A 780 -10.49 12.34 12.75
C THR A 780 -9.89 13.67 13.21
N ASP A 781 -8.79 14.09 12.58
CA ASP A 781 -8.17 15.41 12.85
C ASP A 781 -8.85 16.57 12.09
N HIS A 782 -9.89 16.24 11.32
CA HIS A 782 -10.84 17.17 10.72
C HIS A 782 -12.05 17.46 11.61
N HIS A 783 -12.16 16.79 12.74
CA HIS A 783 -13.19 17.10 13.72
C HIS A 783 -13.01 18.53 14.27
N ASP A 784 -14.12 19.14 14.70
CA ASP A 784 -14.21 20.46 15.36
C ASP A 784 -13.35 20.62 16.64
N ARG A 785 -12.53 19.65 16.99
CA ARG A 785 -11.78 19.60 18.24
C ARG A 785 -10.30 19.35 18.00
N SER A 786 -9.92 19.21 16.73
CA SER A 786 -8.60 18.88 16.26
C SER A 786 -8.03 20.12 15.59
N PHE A 787 -6.74 20.38 15.81
CA PHE A 787 -6.09 21.56 15.27
C PHE A 787 -5.20 21.20 14.10
N VAL A 788 -5.32 21.98 13.03
CA VAL A 788 -4.54 21.83 11.79
C VAL A 788 -3.87 23.16 11.50
N ASP A 789 -2.56 23.25 11.66
CA ASP A 789 -1.75 24.44 11.31
C ASP A 789 -0.67 24.04 10.32
N GLY A 790 -0.99 24.23 9.04
CA GLY A 790 -0.16 23.81 7.93
C GLY A 790 0.11 22.30 7.96
N LEU A 791 1.27 21.92 8.53
CA LEU A 791 1.70 20.53 8.71
C LEU A 791 1.50 20.02 10.13
N GLY A 792 1.34 20.91 11.12
CA GLY A 792 1.05 20.55 12.51
C GLY A 792 -0.36 20.01 12.67
N ARG A 793 -0.52 19.01 13.53
CA ARG A 793 -1.77 18.33 13.83
C ARG A 793 -1.91 18.07 15.32
N VAL A 794 -3.13 18.14 15.82
CA VAL A 794 -3.48 17.78 17.20
C VAL A 794 -4.76 16.96 17.23
N LEU A 795 -4.73 15.87 18.01
CA LEU A 795 -5.88 15.02 18.30
C LEU A 795 -6.04 14.87 19.83
N ILE A 796 -7.28 14.77 20.29
CA ILE A 796 -7.60 14.55 21.70
C ILE A 796 -8.44 13.28 21.82
N ILE A 797 -7.97 12.34 22.63
CA ILE A 797 -8.68 11.10 22.98
C ILE A 797 -9.18 11.20 24.40
N GLY A 798 -10.36 10.65 24.67
CA GLY A 798 -11.04 10.69 25.97
C GLY A 798 -11.96 11.90 26.18
N LYS A 799 -12.20 12.70 25.13
CA LYS A 799 -12.96 13.97 25.25
C LYS A 799 -14.47 13.77 25.26
N ASN A 800 -14.98 12.82 24.49
CA ASN A 800 -16.40 12.46 24.46
C ASN A 800 -16.76 11.46 25.57
N SER A 801 -15.87 10.50 25.80
CA SER A 801 -16.01 9.51 26.87
C SER A 801 -14.66 9.38 27.58
N PRO A 802 -14.60 9.59 28.91
CA PRO A 802 -13.34 9.53 29.65
C PRO A 802 -12.69 8.16 29.52
N LEU A 803 -11.36 8.15 29.43
CA LEU A 803 -10.54 6.96 29.55
C LEU A 803 -10.45 6.54 31.02
N SER A 804 -10.13 5.27 31.23
CA SER A 804 -9.84 4.75 32.56
C SER A 804 -8.47 5.23 33.00
N ALA A 805 -8.33 5.65 34.26
CA ALA A 805 -7.05 5.98 34.88
C ALA A 805 -6.12 4.76 34.98
N SER A 806 -4.81 5.01 35.02
CA SER A 806 -3.75 3.99 35.13
C SER A 806 -3.87 2.83 34.13
N SER A 807 -4.40 3.11 32.94
CA SER A 807 -4.73 2.10 31.93
C SER A 807 -3.90 2.32 30.68
N THR A 808 -3.38 1.22 30.12
CA THR A 808 -2.62 1.25 28.87
C THR A 808 -3.55 1.09 27.67
N TYR A 809 -3.41 1.99 26.72
CA TYR A 809 -4.12 2.00 25.45
C TYR A 809 -3.14 1.83 24.30
N TRP A 810 -3.60 1.19 23.23
CA TRP A 810 -2.86 0.98 21.99
C TRP A 810 -3.49 1.81 20.90
N TYR A 811 -2.67 2.42 20.04
CA TYR A 811 -3.16 3.32 19.00
C TYR A 811 -2.54 3.03 17.62
N ARG A 812 -3.28 3.41 16.58
CA ARG A 812 -2.80 3.55 15.20
C ARG A 812 -3.27 4.87 14.63
N LEU A 813 -2.33 5.69 14.20
CA LEU A 813 -2.57 7.00 13.60
C LEU A 813 -2.24 6.91 12.10
N HIS A 814 -3.23 7.23 11.28
CA HIS A 814 -3.19 7.11 9.82
C HIS A 814 -3.34 8.50 9.20
N CYS A 815 -2.47 8.88 8.26
CA CYS A 815 -2.56 10.15 7.52
C CYS A 815 -2.19 9.89 6.06
N GLY A 816 -3.12 9.33 5.27
CA GLY A 816 -2.76 8.82 3.94
C GLY A 816 -1.78 7.66 4.05
N GLY A 817 -0.68 7.73 3.29
CA GLY A 817 0.36 6.72 3.38
C GLY A 817 1.09 6.72 4.72
N ALA A 818 1.02 7.79 5.51
CA ALA A 818 1.78 7.87 6.75
C ALA A 818 1.08 7.09 7.88
N LEU A 819 1.84 6.27 8.60
CA LEU A 819 1.34 5.42 9.68
C LEU A 819 2.28 5.50 10.89
N LYS A 820 1.70 5.65 12.09
CA LYS A 820 2.39 5.46 13.38
C LYS A 820 1.52 4.64 14.32
N GLU A 821 2.16 3.74 15.05
CA GLU A 821 1.51 2.82 15.98
C GLU A 821 2.30 2.81 17.29
N GLY A 822 1.62 2.53 18.40
CA GLY A 822 2.26 2.46 19.71
C GLY A 822 1.26 2.31 20.85
N SER A 823 1.69 2.67 22.05
CA SER A 823 0.84 2.71 23.23
C SER A 823 1.09 3.95 24.08
N PHE A 824 0.14 4.23 24.96
CA PHE A 824 0.29 5.20 26.04
C PHE A 824 -0.44 4.70 27.29
N THR A 825 -0.04 5.18 28.46
CA THR A 825 -0.69 4.84 29.73
C THR A 825 -1.24 6.11 30.35
N THR A 826 -2.53 6.11 30.69
CA THR A 826 -3.15 7.21 31.43
C THR A 826 -2.55 7.32 32.84
N LEU A 827 -2.57 8.52 33.39
CA LEU A 827 -2.09 8.77 34.75
C LEU A 827 -3.06 8.20 35.79
N ALA A 828 -2.62 8.15 37.05
CA ALA A 828 -3.52 7.94 38.16
C ALA A 828 -4.50 9.12 38.28
N ALA A 829 -5.71 8.87 38.80
CA ALA A 829 -6.77 9.86 38.92
C ALA A 829 -6.28 11.20 39.50
N LEU A 830 -6.59 12.29 38.80
CA LEU A 830 -6.18 13.65 39.14
C LEU A 830 -7.40 14.41 39.67
N THR A 831 -7.34 14.88 40.91
CA THR A 831 -8.49 15.55 41.58
C THR A 831 -8.21 16.99 42.00
N SER A 832 -7.06 17.55 41.61
CA SER A 832 -6.63 18.89 42.02
C SER A 832 -6.58 19.86 40.84
N THR A 833 -6.53 21.16 41.14
CA THR A 833 -6.28 22.20 40.14
C THR A 833 -4.80 22.53 40.06
N ALA A 834 -4.34 23.03 38.91
CA ALA A 834 -3.00 23.58 38.71
C ALA A 834 -3.10 25.03 38.25
N THR A 835 -2.22 25.88 38.76
CA THR A 835 -2.00 27.22 38.18
C THR A 835 -1.02 27.08 37.02
N ILE A 836 -1.46 27.42 35.83
CA ILE A 836 -0.69 27.37 34.61
C ILE A 836 -0.16 28.76 34.31
N ASN A 837 1.17 28.88 34.27
CA ASN A 837 1.87 30.09 33.90
C ASN A 837 2.44 29.90 32.49
N GLU A 838 1.82 30.50 31.48
CA GLU A 838 2.35 30.49 30.11
C GLU A 838 2.99 31.83 29.79
N VAL A 839 4.17 31.79 29.17
CA VAL A 839 4.90 32.98 28.75
C VAL A 839 4.90 33.04 27.23
N PHE A 840 4.39 34.13 26.67
CA PHE A 840 4.41 34.37 25.23
C PHE A 840 5.15 35.65 24.91
N LYS A 841 5.78 35.66 23.72
CA LYS A 841 6.45 36.84 23.18
C LYS A 841 5.49 37.53 22.23
N ALA A 842 5.06 38.75 22.58
CA ALA A 842 4.22 39.55 21.71
C ALA A 842 4.90 39.76 20.35
N PRO A 843 4.21 39.49 19.22
CA PRO A 843 4.80 39.67 17.89
C PRO A 843 5.01 41.14 17.52
N SER A 844 4.33 42.07 18.20
CA SER A 844 4.41 43.51 17.94
C SER A 844 4.30 44.37 19.21
N THR A 845 4.17 45.69 19.03
CA THR A 845 4.01 46.71 20.07
C THR A 845 2.59 46.81 20.64
N ASP A 846 1.64 46.02 20.14
CA ASP A 846 0.22 46.15 20.44
C ASP A 846 -0.21 45.47 21.77
N ASP A 847 -1.38 45.83 22.29
CA ASP A 847 -2.03 45.12 23.40
C ASP A 847 -2.66 43.81 22.92
N TYR A 848 -2.54 42.74 23.72
CA TYR A 848 -3.08 41.43 23.38
C TYR A 848 -4.04 40.92 24.45
N ALA A 849 -5.20 40.40 24.05
CA ALA A 849 -6.05 39.58 24.89
C ALA A 849 -5.62 38.10 24.79
N LEU A 850 -5.84 37.32 25.85
CA LEU A 850 -5.72 35.86 25.76
C LEU A 850 -7.10 35.22 25.85
N GLU A 851 -7.41 34.39 24.87
CA GLU A 851 -8.50 33.42 24.97
C GLU A 851 -7.91 32.09 25.43
N TYR A 852 -8.52 31.47 26.43
CA TYR A 852 -8.10 30.16 26.93
C TYR A 852 -9.31 29.35 27.41
N GLY A 853 -9.16 28.03 27.51
CA GLY A 853 -10.23 27.15 27.95
C GLY A 853 -10.31 25.87 27.13
N THR A 854 -11.48 25.24 27.11
CA THR A 854 -11.74 24.14 26.18
C THR A 854 -12.00 24.71 24.79
N TYR A 855 -11.13 24.39 23.84
CA TYR A 855 -11.24 24.86 22.45
C TYR A 855 -12.31 24.10 21.64
N THR A 856 -13.08 24.85 20.86
CA THR A 856 -14.03 24.36 19.85
C THR A 856 -13.77 25.06 18.52
N ARG A 857 -13.34 24.30 17.51
CA ARG A 857 -12.94 24.77 16.18
C ARG A 857 -14.10 25.24 15.31
N SER A 858 -15.29 24.62 15.38
CA SER A 858 -16.43 25.02 14.53
C SER A 858 -16.93 26.42 14.83
N THR A 859 -16.87 26.82 16.10
CA THR A 859 -17.17 28.18 16.54
C THR A 859 -15.92 29.06 16.60
N ASP A 860 -14.73 28.44 16.52
CA ASP A 860 -13.43 29.04 16.79
C ASP A 860 -13.40 29.82 18.12
N THR A 861 -13.94 29.20 19.18
CA THR A 861 -14.05 29.79 20.53
C THR A 861 -13.49 28.91 21.62
N PHE A 862 -13.18 29.53 22.75
CA PHE A 862 -12.86 28.86 24.01
C PHE A 862 -14.04 28.95 24.97
N SER A 863 -14.25 27.90 25.77
CA SER A 863 -15.35 27.83 26.74
C SER A 863 -15.19 28.78 27.93
N ASP A 864 -13.95 29.14 28.26
CA ASP A 864 -13.63 29.92 29.46
C ASP A 864 -13.27 31.36 29.06
N THR A 865 -13.74 32.31 29.86
CA THR A 865 -13.72 33.74 29.55
C THR A 865 -12.30 34.31 29.42
N THR A 866 -12.13 35.17 28.39
CA THR A 866 -10.96 35.99 28.08
C THR A 866 -10.34 36.66 29.31
N ALA A 867 -9.13 36.25 29.68
CA ALA A 867 -8.28 37.06 30.54
C ALA A 867 -7.48 38.01 29.66
N THR A 868 -7.73 39.31 29.78
CA THR A 868 -6.98 40.34 29.07
C THR A 868 -5.78 40.76 29.91
N THR A 869 -4.56 40.63 29.37
CA THR A 869 -3.34 41.19 29.96
C THR A 869 -2.65 42.08 28.95
N SER A 870 -2.57 43.39 29.23
CA SER A 870 -1.90 44.34 28.35
C SER A 870 -0.39 44.09 28.36
N CYS A 871 0.22 44.07 27.18
CA CYS A 871 1.60 43.66 26.95
C CYS A 871 2.39 44.80 26.33
N SER A 872 3.47 45.25 26.97
CA SER A 872 4.35 46.26 26.37
C SER A 872 5.27 45.64 25.30
N SER A 873 5.51 46.42 24.23
CA SER A 873 6.34 46.04 23.09
C SER A 873 7.64 45.29 23.45
N GLY A 874 7.83 44.10 22.90
CA GLY A 874 9.05 43.31 23.06
C GLY A 874 9.23 42.66 24.44
N ALA A 875 8.28 42.86 25.38
CA ALA A 875 8.27 42.18 26.66
C ALA A 875 7.79 40.72 26.53
N GLN A 876 8.30 39.86 27.41
CA GLN A 876 7.68 38.57 27.67
C GLN A 876 6.43 38.80 28.51
N CYS A 877 5.28 38.35 28.01
CA CYS A 877 4.04 38.40 28.76
C CYS A 877 3.78 37.06 29.39
N SER A 878 3.49 37.05 30.69
CA SER A 878 3.01 35.86 31.38
C SER A 878 1.52 35.98 31.66
N ILE A 879 0.82 34.87 31.49
CA ILE A 879 -0.54 34.71 31.97
C ILE A 879 -0.61 33.53 32.93
N SER A 880 -1.39 33.73 33.99
CA SER A 880 -1.67 32.71 35.00
C SER A 880 -3.15 32.39 34.98
N PHE A 881 -3.52 31.14 34.75
CA PHE A 881 -4.90 30.68 34.89
C PHE A 881 -4.94 29.38 35.70
N THR A 882 -6.04 29.16 36.43
CA THR A 882 -6.27 27.92 37.15
C THR A 882 -7.02 26.95 36.23
N ALA A 883 -6.47 25.75 36.09
CA ALA A 883 -7.05 24.67 35.30
C ALA A 883 -7.21 23.43 36.17
N ASN A 884 -8.24 22.63 35.93
CA ASN A 884 -8.32 21.31 36.55
C ASN A 884 -7.20 20.42 35.98
N ARG A 885 -6.51 19.69 36.85
CA ARG A 885 -5.68 18.56 36.37
C ARG A 885 -6.61 17.48 35.83
N GLY A 886 -6.14 16.76 34.82
CA GLY A 886 -6.96 15.82 34.06
C GLY A 886 -7.49 16.38 32.75
N ASP A 887 -7.58 17.70 32.64
CA ASP A 887 -8.14 18.38 31.46
C ASP A 887 -7.08 18.79 30.44
N ILE A 888 -7.56 19.13 29.23
CA ILE A 888 -6.76 19.67 28.15
C ILE A 888 -7.26 21.08 27.86
N TYR A 889 -6.41 22.07 28.09
CA TYR A 889 -6.70 23.47 27.84
C TYR A 889 -5.96 23.93 26.58
N GLY A 890 -6.64 24.75 25.79
CA GLY A 890 -5.98 25.53 24.75
C GLY A 890 -5.94 27.00 25.09
N TRP A 891 -5.09 27.74 24.39
CA TRP A 891 -5.04 29.20 24.44
C TRP A 891 -4.52 29.80 23.15
N ARG A 892 -4.89 31.05 22.86
CA ARG A 892 -4.30 31.89 21.80
C ARG A 892 -4.30 33.35 22.22
N TRP A 893 -3.44 34.15 21.59
CA TRP A 893 -3.51 35.59 21.71
C TRP A 893 -4.48 36.18 20.68
N VAL A 894 -5.08 37.31 21.00
CA VAL A 894 -5.90 38.13 20.09
C VAL A 894 -5.41 39.56 20.21
N ARG A 895 -4.97 40.15 19.11
CA ARG A 895 -4.48 41.53 19.09
C ARG A 895 -5.66 42.49 19.29
N SER A 896 -5.54 43.37 20.27
CA SER A 896 -6.63 44.24 20.70
C SER A 896 -6.95 45.33 19.68
N SER A 897 -5.97 45.75 18.88
CA SER A 897 -6.12 46.86 17.93
C SER A 897 -6.95 46.50 16.70
N ASP A 898 -6.89 45.25 16.22
CA ASP A 898 -7.53 44.83 14.97
C ASP A 898 -8.17 43.43 15.01
N GLY A 899 -8.08 42.73 16.14
CA GLY A 899 -8.60 41.38 16.30
C GLY A 899 -7.77 40.28 15.64
N GLU A 900 -6.52 40.55 15.21
CA GLU A 900 -5.65 39.49 14.68
C GLU A 900 -5.49 38.36 15.71
N VAL A 901 -5.80 37.13 15.32
CA VAL A 901 -5.71 35.96 16.21
C VAL A 901 -4.40 35.20 15.97
N GLY A 902 -3.74 34.84 17.06
CA GLY A 902 -2.59 33.97 17.06
C GLY A 902 -2.93 32.49 16.87
N PRO A 903 -1.89 31.64 16.69
CA PRO A 903 -2.09 30.20 16.64
C PRO A 903 -2.63 29.67 17.97
N VAL A 904 -3.48 28.64 17.89
CA VAL A 904 -3.98 27.93 19.07
C VAL A 904 -2.89 26.99 19.59
N HIS A 905 -2.55 27.16 20.86
CA HIS A 905 -1.72 26.24 21.63
C HIS A 905 -2.62 25.35 22.47
N MET A 906 -2.17 24.13 22.78
CA MET A 906 -2.89 23.19 23.64
C MET A 906 -1.94 22.54 24.63
N LYS A 907 -2.43 22.18 25.82
CA LYS A 907 -1.68 21.49 26.89
C LYS A 907 -2.59 20.58 27.71
N ALA A 908 -2.12 19.36 27.93
CA ALA A 908 -2.68 18.46 28.92
C ALA A 908 -2.16 18.86 30.31
N ILE A 909 -3.06 18.98 31.28
CA ILE A 909 -2.74 19.43 32.64
C ILE A 909 -2.56 18.20 33.53
N GLN A 910 -1.30 17.88 33.87
CA GLN A 910 -0.89 16.72 34.68
C GLN A 910 -0.70 17.08 36.16
#